data_AF-W4QI95-F1
#
_entry.id   AF-W4QI95-F1
#
_cell.length_a   1.000
_cell.length_b   1.000
_cell.length_c   1.000
_cell.angle_alpha   90.00
_cell.angle_beta   90.00
_cell.angle_gamma   90.00
#
_symmetry.space_group_name_H-M   'P 1'
#
loop_
_entity.id
_entity.type
_entity.pdbx_description
1 polymer ?
#
loop_
_entity_poly.entity_id
_entity_poly.type
_entity_poly.pdbx_seq_one_letter_code
_entity_poly.pdbx_strand_id
1 'polypeptide(L)'
;MIAEHMNEDVTKVPQLWALYKEVQEYYESGMRVPDDITLLWADDNFGNLRRVPTKDERHRKGGAGIYYHLDYVGGPRSYKWVNSVPLQKIWEQMHKAYHYGANQIWILNVGDLKPMEFQLEYFLRMAWNMSDFNRDYSWEYSVEWVKRHFGEEYAEDIAYIINRYSKFNGRLKPEQLNNVDLYSLLNYDEAERVLEDFQEITDLAEQIYQKLPEPLKDPFFQIVLYPTKASKQVLELHIKAEMSKLYAKQDRIATNIAAREAELLFEQDHLLSFDYNKRTSLGKWNHMMDQTHIGYTYWQQPEQNTIPTVKRMKPKIEGKMGIADYDALHFNSFTRQSRVIDIYNKGITPFLYNVKANVNWLIIDTDEGVIIQEKKIVVDIDWDNAPKGHDVESFITVTGSEGSAVQLRVTLFNPIEPNRESLVGFMETDGYISIEAEHYTNKIDSQEASWDVIPDYGRTLSSMTVFPVSTPSVHPPHHSPCLEYQVYITNPGKLDVHTFIAPTLNFIPDQGLRFGISFDDQPIQIVDAIQYKDTGFDEGDWAQSVILNVRNSTTTHCLEKKGYHTLKIWMVDPIVVLQKLVIDTGGLKKSYLGPPESYYGGKKDIIRAKRHSIDSYIIPGRLEKVDKVFQYYKSVDLFVEKDGMYEIELETVGIGSIKLNISDKEYEIVSTENDEQKKVKMYLKAGYCQMNELEVKGDISVQNIKATLEDEDVIKIKPTIRMTRNRRIN
;
A
#
# COMPACT_ATOMS: atom_id res chain seq x y z
N MET A 1 12.96 -45.34 26.30
CA MET A 1 13.79 -44.14 26.06
C MET A 1 13.58 -43.04 27.11
N ILE A 2 12.53 -42.22 27.08
CA ILE A 2 12.37 -41.11 28.05
C ILE A 2 12.34 -41.64 29.49
N ALA A 3 11.53 -42.67 29.76
CA ALA A 3 11.46 -43.28 31.08
C ALA A 3 12.81 -43.85 31.57
N GLU A 4 13.55 -44.49 30.67
CA GLU A 4 14.81 -45.18 30.99
C GLU A 4 16.00 -44.23 31.18
N HIS A 5 16.00 -43.08 30.50
CA HIS A 5 17.16 -42.19 30.44
C HIS A 5 16.96 -40.82 31.09
N MET A 6 15.72 -40.43 31.41
CA MET A 6 15.43 -39.13 32.01
C MET A 6 14.72 -39.26 33.35
N ASN A 7 13.55 -39.91 33.39
CA ASN A 7 12.77 -40.09 34.60
C ASN A 7 11.79 -41.26 34.43
N GLU A 8 11.85 -42.27 35.31
CA GLU A 8 10.98 -43.45 35.26
C GLU A 8 9.48 -43.08 35.19
N ASP A 9 9.10 -41.96 35.83
CA ASP A 9 7.79 -41.34 35.68
C ASP A 9 7.79 -40.35 34.51
N VAL A 10 7.44 -40.84 33.33
CA VAL A 10 7.44 -40.06 32.08
C VAL A 10 6.56 -38.81 32.14
N THR A 11 5.52 -38.82 32.98
CA THR A 11 4.58 -37.69 33.12
C THR A 11 5.18 -36.47 33.82
N LYS A 12 6.36 -36.61 34.44
CA LYS A 12 7.13 -35.51 35.03
C LYS A 12 8.13 -34.88 34.05
N VAL A 13 8.24 -35.41 32.83
CA VAL A 13 9.11 -34.87 31.78
C VAL A 13 8.24 -34.08 30.80
N PRO A 14 8.42 -32.75 30.67
CA PRO A 14 7.70 -31.95 29.70
C PRO A 14 7.93 -32.48 28.28
N GLN A 15 6.84 -32.74 27.59
CA GLN A 15 6.82 -33.29 26.23
C GLN A 15 5.83 -32.50 25.39
N LEU A 16 6.16 -32.38 24.10
CA LEU A 16 5.37 -31.64 23.13
C LEU A 16 5.28 -32.45 21.84
N TRP A 17 4.09 -32.48 21.26
CA TRP A 17 3.86 -33.02 19.94
C TRP A 17 3.24 -31.96 19.04
N ALA A 18 3.97 -31.57 18.00
CA ALA A 18 3.46 -30.70 16.95
C ALA A 18 2.52 -31.48 16.03
N LEU A 19 1.24 -31.12 16.06
CA LEU A 19 0.20 -31.68 15.20
C LEU A 19 0.15 -30.83 13.91
N TYR A 20 1.19 -30.97 13.09
CA TYR A 20 1.39 -30.15 11.90
C TYR A 20 0.91 -30.87 10.65
N LYS A 21 0.14 -30.16 9.81
CA LYS A 21 -0.39 -30.65 8.53
C LYS A 21 -1.11 -32.00 8.67
N GLU A 22 -0.64 -33.06 8.03
CA GLU A 22 -1.26 -34.39 8.01
C GLU A 22 -1.37 -35.03 9.41
N VAL A 23 -0.48 -34.66 10.33
CA VAL A 23 -0.49 -35.21 11.70
C VAL A 23 -1.71 -34.72 12.48
N GLN A 24 -2.23 -33.53 12.17
CA GLN A 24 -3.51 -33.05 12.72
C GLN A 24 -4.66 -33.97 12.30
N GLU A 25 -4.72 -34.36 11.02
CA GLU A 25 -5.78 -35.22 10.50
C GLU A 25 -5.74 -36.62 11.14
N TYR A 26 -4.55 -37.15 11.41
CA TYR A 26 -4.40 -38.42 12.13
C TYR A 26 -4.96 -38.32 13.56
N TYR A 27 -4.68 -37.22 14.25
CA TYR A 27 -5.20 -36.96 15.59
C TYR A 27 -6.73 -36.90 15.59
N GLU A 28 -7.31 -36.15 14.67
CA GLU A 28 -8.77 -36.02 14.50
C GLU A 28 -9.42 -37.37 14.09
N SER A 29 -8.68 -38.23 13.40
CA SER A 29 -9.10 -39.59 13.03
C SER A 29 -8.91 -40.64 14.15
N GLY A 30 -8.50 -40.23 15.36
CA GLY A 30 -8.40 -41.09 16.54
C GLY A 30 -6.99 -41.58 16.88
N MET A 31 -5.93 -40.99 16.32
CA MET A 31 -4.56 -41.23 16.80
C MET A 31 -4.45 -40.86 18.29
N ARG A 32 -3.99 -41.81 19.10
CA ARG A 32 -3.87 -41.62 20.55
C ARG A 32 -2.65 -40.77 20.89
N VAL A 33 -2.86 -39.71 21.66
CA VAL A 33 -1.79 -38.89 22.23
C VAL A 33 -1.89 -38.93 23.77
N PRO A 34 -0.85 -39.37 24.49
CA PRO A 34 -0.81 -39.37 25.96
C PRO A 34 -1.24 -38.04 26.56
N ASP A 35 -2.01 -38.08 27.64
CA ASP A 35 -2.73 -36.92 28.21
C ASP A 35 -1.82 -35.80 28.73
N ASP A 36 -0.63 -36.16 29.19
CA ASP A 36 0.41 -35.27 29.73
C ASP A 36 1.23 -34.54 28.65
N ILE A 37 1.13 -34.94 27.37
CA ILE A 37 1.84 -34.30 26.26
C ILE A 37 1.08 -33.04 25.81
N THR A 38 1.80 -31.92 25.75
CA THR A 38 1.28 -30.66 25.19
C THR A 38 1.03 -30.81 23.70
N LEU A 39 -0.18 -30.49 23.26
CA LEU A 39 -0.52 -30.41 21.85
C LEU A 39 -0.09 -29.05 21.29
N LEU A 40 0.87 -29.02 20.36
CA LEU A 40 1.27 -27.78 19.68
C LEU A 40 0.52 -27.67 18.35
N TRP A 41 -0.43 -26.75 18.30
CA TRP A 41 -1.13 -26.37 17.07
C TRP A 41 -0.32 -25.35 16.29
N ALA A 42 -0.43 -25.37 14.97
CA ALA A 42 0.21 -24.39 14.12
C ALA A 42 -0.82 -23.46 13.47
N ASP A 43 -0.37 -22.26 13.11
CA ASP A 43 -1.02 -21.50 12.06
C ASP A 43 -0.82 -22.18 10.69
N ASP A 44 -1.35 -21.56 9.64
CA ASP A 44 -1.22 -21.99 8.26
C ASP A 44 0.07 -21.51 7.58
N ASN A 45 1.04 -21.08 8.38
CA ASN A 45 2.27 -20.40 7.99
C ASN A 45 2.08 -18.98 7.45
N PHE A 46 0.87 -18.42 7.45
CA PHE A 46 0.55 -17.04 7.04
C PHE A 46 -0.17 -16.27 8.16
N GLY A 47 -0.04 -16.74 9.40
CA GLY A 47 -0.66 -16.12 10.56
C GLY A 47 -2.17 -16.32 10.63
N ASN A 48 -2.71 -17.45 10.16
CA ASN A 48 -4.09 -17.85 10.44
C ASN A 48 -4.09 -19.19 11.18
N LEU A 49 -4.65 -19.24 12.37
CA LEU A 49 -4.73 -20.46 13.17
C LEU A 49 -5.47 -21.55 12.40
N ARG A 50 -4.89 -22.74 12.30
CA ARG A 50 -5.54 -23.90 11.68
C ARG A 50 -6.47 -24.64 12.64
N ARG A 51 -6.14 -24.58 13.94
CA ARG A 51 -6.82 -25.32 14.99
C ARG A 51 -6.54 -24.68 16.34
N VAL A 52 -7.52 -24.74 17.22
CA VAL A 52 -7.41 -24.42 18.65
C VAL A 52 -8.12 -25.51 19.45
N PRO A 53 -7.83 -25.72 20.75
CA PRO A 53 -8.44 -26.80 21.51
C PRO A 53 -9.97 -26.82 21.50
N THR A 54 -10.54 -28.01 21.28
CA THR A 54 -11.97 -28.26 21.53
C THR A 54 -12.26 -28.14 23.02
N LYS A 55 -13.55 -28.11 23.38
CA LYS A 55 -13.98 -28.12 24.78
C LYS A 55 -13.37 -29.27 25.57
N ASP A 56 -13.33 -30.47 24.99
CA ASP A 56 -12.81 -31.67 25.67
C ASP A 56 -11.28 -31.66 25.72
N GLU A 57 -10.60 -31.20 24.67
CA GLU A 57 -9.14 -31.11 24.64
C GLU A 57 -8.58 -30.13 25.68
N ARG A 58 -9.36 -29.10 26.08
CA ARG A 58 -8.97 -28.17 27.16
C ARG A 58 -8.84 -28.84 28.53
N HIS A 59 -9.35 -30.06 28.70
CA HIS A 59 -9.21 -30.83 29.92
C HIS A 59 -7.95 -31.70 29.98
N ARG A 60 -7.19 -31.79 28.87
CA ARG A 60 -5.94 -32.55 28.84
C ARG A 60 -4.90 -31.94 29.77
N LYS A 61 -4.20 -32.78 30.55
CA LYS A 61 -3.19 -32.31 31.51
C LYS A 61 -2.03 -31.58 30.87
N GLY A 62 -1.60 -32.02 29.69
CA GLY A 62 -0.50 -31.39 28.94
C GLY A 62 -0.86 -30.02 28.36
N GLY A 63 -2.14 -29.65 28.34
CA GLY A 63 -2.61 -28.40 27.72
C GLY A 63 -2.32 -28.34 26.21
N ALA A 64 -2.35 -27.12 25.68
CA ALA A 64 -2.08 -26.86 24.27
C ALA A 64 -1.31 -25.56 24.05
N GLY A 65 -0.60 -25.47 22.93
CA GLY A 65 0.17 -24.31 22.52
C GLY A 65 -0.03 -23.94 21.05
N ILE A 66 0.57 -22.82 20.63
CA ILE A 66 0.55 -22.29 19.28
C ILE A 66 1.99 -22.11 18.76
N TYR A 67 2.21 -22.54 17.52
CA TYR A 67 3.32 -22.16 16.66
C TYR A 67 2.82 -21.19 15.57
N TYR A 68 3.35 -19.97 15.56
CA TYR A 68 2.90 -18.88 14.70
C TYR A 68 4.04 -18.35 13.82
N HIS A 69 3.75 -17.70 12.68
CA HIS A 69 4.76 -17.23 11.73
C HIS A 69 4.74 -15.70 11.50
N LEU A 70 5.93 -15.09 11.51
CA LEU A 70 6.24 -13.78 10.90
C LEU A 70 7.08 -13.90 9.62
N ASP A 71 7.56 -15.11 9.31
CA ASP A 71 8.41 -15.46 8.19
C ASP A 71 8.06 -16.87 7.73
N TYR A 72 8.12 -17.15 6.42
CA TYR A 72 7.91 -18.50 5.93
C TYR A 72 8.64 -18.84 4.63
N VAL A 73 9.18 -20.07 4.58
CA VAL A 73 9.68 -20.74 3.38
C VAL A 73 8.66 -21.80 2.94
N GLY A 74 7.88 -21.50 1.90
CA GLY A 74 6.89 -22.45 1.38
C GLY A 74 5.82 -21.81 0.49
N GLY A 75 4.82 -22.63 0.13
CA GLY A 75 3.70 -22.21 -0.71
C GLY A 75 2.63 -21.41 0.07
N PRO A 76 1.77 -20.63 -0.63
CA PRO A 76 1.78 -20.43 -2.09
C PRO A 76 2.98 -19.60 -2.59
N ARG A 77 3.56 -18.75 -1.74
CA ARG A 77 4.91 -18.21 -1.94
C ARG A 77 5.50 -17.65 -0.64
N SER A 78 6.81 -17.84 -0.50
CA SER A 78 7.60 -17.45 0.67
C SER A 78 7.57 -15.94 0.87
N TYR A 79 7.64 -15.50 2.13
CA TYR A 79 7.78 -14.08 2.52
C TYR A 79 8.83 -14.00 3.63
N LYS A 80 9.96 -13.32 3.33
CA LYS A 80 11.20 -13.51 4.08
C LYS A 80 12.04 -12.26 4.28
N TRP A 81 11.74 -11.21 3.55
CA TRP A 81 12.66 -10.07 3.44
C TRP A 81 12.45 -9.01 4.53
N VAL A 82 11.25 -8.43 4.58
CA VAL A 82 10.89 -7.40 5.57
C VAL A 82 9.59 -7.77 6.25
N ASN A 83 9.37 -7.20 7.43
CA ASN A 83 8.14 -7.42 8.16
C ASN A 83 6.90 -7.04 7.33
N SER A 84 5.91 -7.91 7.38
CA SER A 84 4.67 -7.82 6.62
C SER A 84 3.44 -8.29 7.41
N VAL A 85 3.55 -8.38 8.74
CA VAL A 85 2.49 -8.84 9.63
C VAL A 85 2.10 -7.72 10.61
N PRO A 86 0.89 -7.15 10.49
CA PRO A 86 0.41 -6.09 11.38
C PRO A 86 0.11 -6.61 12.79
N LEU A 87 0.24 -5.75 13.80
CA LEU A 87 -0.02 -6.12 15.21
C LEU A 87 -1.44 -6.62 15.44
N GLN A 88 -2.42 -5.99 14.78
CA GLN A 88 -3.83 -6.30 14.89
C GLN A 88 -4.12 -7.74 14.44
N LYS A 89 -3.42 -8.22 13.40
CA LYS A 89 -3.52 -9.61 12.93
C LYS A 89 -3.00 -10.59 13.97
N ILE A 90 -1.84 -10.29 14.57
CA ILE A 90 -1.25 -11.13 15.62
C ILE A 90 -2.19 -11.15 16.83
N TRP A 91 -2.65 -9.99 17.28
CA TRP A 91 -3.54 -9.87 18.44
C TRP A 91 -4.82 -10.67 18.26
N GLU A 92 -5.51 -10.49 17.13
CA GLU A 92 -6.80 -11.12 16.88
C GLU A 92 -6.72 -12.65 16.86
N GLN A 93 -5.67 -13.21 16.25
CA GLN A 93 -5.43 -14.66 16.22
C GLN A 93 -5.01 -15.17 17.60
N MET A 94 -4.06 -14.51 18.27
CA MET A 94 -3.56 -14.97 19.56
C MET A 94 -4.58 -14.79 20.69
N HIS A 95 -5.48 -13.80 20.57
CA HIS A 95 -6.65 -13.64 21.42
C HIS A 95 -7.59 -14.84 21.29
N LYS A 96 -7.87 -15.30 20.07
CA LYS A 96 -8.62 -16.54 19.82
C LYS A 96 -7.90 -17.75 20.44
N ALA A 97 -6.60 -17.92 20.21
CA ALA A 97 -5.85 -19.03 20.82
C ALA A 97 -5.96 -19.05 22.35
N TYR A 98 -5.80 -17.89 22.99
CA TYR A 98 -5.89 -17.75 24.45
C TYR A 98 -7.28 -18.14 24.97
N HIS A 99 -8.35 -17.59 24.40
CA HIS A 99 -9.72 -17.87 24.85
C HIS A 99 -10.20 -19.30 24.55
N TYR A 100 -9.54 -19.99 23.62
CA TYR A 100 -9.77 -21.41 23.35
C TYR A 100 -8.81 -22.34 24.13
N GLY A 101 -8.01 -21.82 25.06
CA GLY A 101 -7.21 -22.60 26.00
C GLY A 101 -5.86 -23.09 25.46
N ALA A 102 -5.36 -22.52 24.36
CA ALA A 102 -4.01 -22.81 23.87
C ALA A 102 -3.00 -21.84 24.50
N ASN A 103 -2.77 -21.94 25.82
CA ASN A 103 -1.97 -21.00 26.61
C ASN A 103 -0.74 -21.64 27.30
N GLN A 104 -0.38 -22.87 26.93
CA GLN A 104 0.76 -23.59 27.53
C GLN A 104 2.10 -23.19 26.90
N ILE A 105 2.15 -23.07 25.57
CA ILE A 105 3.36 -22.71 24.81
C ILE A 105 2.98 -21.81 23.64
N TRP A 106 3.55 -20.62 23.55
CA TRP A 106 3.51 -19.79 22.35
C TRP A 106 4.92 -19.66 21.79
N ILE A 107 5.13 -20.10 20.54
CA ILE A 107 6.40 -20.03 19.84
C ILE A 107 6.20 -19.36 18.48
N LEU A 108 7.15 -18.48 18.13
CA LEU A 108 7.07 -17.61 16.96
C LEU A 108 8.24 -17.90 16.01
N ASN A 109 7.95 -18.20 14.76
CA ASN A 109 8.94 -18.15 13.70
C ASN A 109 9.19 -16.70 13.31
N VAL A 110 10.42 -16.23 13.50
CA VAL A 110 10.86 -14.85 13.19
C VAL A 110 11.87 -14.78 12.05
N GLY A 111 12.05 -15.87 11.29
CA GLY A 111 13.08 -15.96 10.26
C GLY A 111 14.46 -15.68 10.84
N ASP A 112 15.16 -14.71 10.24
CA ASP A 112 16.48 -14.24 10.64
C ASP A 112 16.50 -13.34 11.89
N LEU A 113 15.38 -13.26 12.64
CA LEU A 113 15.11 -12.38 13.78
C LEU A 113 14.98 -10.90 13.38
N LYS A 114 15.95 -10.34 12.68
CA LYS A 114 15.81 -9.01 12.05
C LYS A 114 15.11 -9.17 10.69
N PRO A 115 14.23 -8.25 10.27
CA PRO A 115 13.80 -7.02 10.94
C PRO A 115 12.42 -7.17 11.64
N MET A 116 12.26 -8.18 12.52
CA MET A 116 10.99 -8.52 13.17
C MET A 116 10.89 -8.05 14.63
N GLU A 117 11.77 -7.14 15.08
CA GLU A 117 11.94 -6.79 16.50
C GLU A 117 10.65 -6.28 17.16
N PHE A 118 9.90 -5.45 16.44
CA PHE A 118 8.69 -4.79 16.95
C PHE A 118 7.56 -5.79 17.20
N GLN A 119 7.27 -6.67 16.23
CA GLN A 119 6.26 -7.73 16.31
C GLN A 119 6.68 -8.83 17.28
N LEU A 120 7.97 -9.18 17.32
CA LEU A 120 8.50 -10.17 18.26
C LEU A 120 8.25 -9.73 19.71
N GLU A 121 8.59 -8.49 20.06
CA GLU A 121 8.34 -7.99 21.41
C GLU A 121 6.84 -7.93 21.73
N TYR A 122 5.99 -7.54 20.77
CA TYR A 122 4.54 -7.52 20.94
C TYR A 122 4.00 -8.93 21.26
N PHE A 123 4.41 -9.93 20.47
CA PHE A 123 4.03 -11.32 20.67
C PHE A 123 4.47 -11.86 22.04
N LEU A 124 5.71 -11.59 22.44
CA LEU A 124 6.24 -12.07 23.73
C LEU A 124 5.55 -11.40 24.93
N ARG A 125 5.16 -10.13 24.81
CA ARG A 125 4.40 -9.44 25.87
C ARG A 125 2.97 -9.93 25.98
N MET A 126 2.30 -10.21 24.85
CA MET A 126 1.01 -10.89 24.86
C MET A 126 1.11 -12.28 25.51
N ALA A 127 2.16 -13.04 25.19
CA ALA A 127 2.42 -14.35 25.79
C ALA A 127 2.67 -14.26 27.31
N TRP A 128 3.33 -13.20 27.76
CA TRP A 128 3.57 -12.94 29.19
C TRP A 128 2.29 -12.64 29.95
N ASN A 129 1.46 -11.73 29.42
CA ASN A 129 0.18 -11.38 30.03
C ASN A 129 -0.85 -10.89 29.00
N MET A 130 -1.64 -11.81 28.47
CA MET A 130 -2.69 -11.49 27.48
C MET A 130 -3.74 -10.51 28.02
N SER A 131 -3.95 -10.44 29.34
CA SER A 131 -4.96 -9.53 29.93
C SER A 131 -4.61 -8.04 29.77
N ASP A 132 -3.33 -7.72 29.55
CA ASP A 132 -2.88 -6.35 29.27
C ASP A 132 -3.21 -5.95 27.80
N PHE A 133 -3.52 -6.92 26.93
CA PHE A 133 -3.71 -6.71 25.50
C PHE A 133 -5.18 -6.89 25.10
N ASN A 134 -5.94 -5.79 25.16
CA ASN A 134 -7.27 -5.71 24.56
C ASN A 134 -7.20 -5.23 23.10
N ARG A 135 -8.35 -5.20 22.42
CA ARG A 135 -8.46 -4.85 20.99
C ARG A 135 -7.96 -3.43 20.65
N ASP A 136 -7.98 -2.53 21.63
CA ASP A 136 -7.67 -1.10 21.46
C ASP A 136 -6.20 -0.79 21.83
N TYR A 137 -5.50 -1.73 22.49
CA TYR A 137 -4.17 -1.51 23.08
C TYR A 137 -3.01 -1.47 22.07
N SER A 138 -3.19 -1.96 20.83
CA SER A 138 -2.10 -2.05 19.84
C SER A 138 -1.43 -0.70 19.56
N TRP A 139 -2.21 0.39 19.55
CA TRP A 139 -1.68 1.75 19.36
C TRP A 139 -0.84 2.22 20.56
N GLU A 140 -1.37 2.02 21.77
CA GLU A 140 -0.68 2.40 23.01
C GLU A 140 0.66 1.66 23.14
N TYR A 141 0.67 0.35 22.92
CA TYR A 141 1.92 -0.43 22.85
C TYR A 141 2.92 0.16 21.86
N SER A 142 2.45 0.57 20.67
CA SER A 142 3.31 1.09 19.61
C SER A 142 4.01 2.38 20.06
N VAL A 143 3.25 3.31 20.63
CA VAL A 143 3.77 4.59 21.14
C VAL A 143 4.73 4.35 22.31
N GLU A 144 4.38 3.49 23.25
CA GLU A 144 5.24 3.16 24.40
C GLU A 144 6.55 2.47 23.98
N TRP A 145 6.48 1.56 23.01
CA TRP A 145 7.66 0.91 22.46
C TRP A 145 8.59 1.95 21.83
N VAL A 146 8.07 2.86 21.02
CA VAL A 146 8.87 3.92 20.41
C VAL A 146 9.45 4.87 21.46
N LYS A 147 8.67 5.31 22.45
CA LYS A 147 9.16 6.19 23.53
C LYS A 147 10.39 5.62 24.23
N ARG A 148 10.40 4.30 24.46
CA ARG A 148 11.55 3.61 25.09
C ARG A 148 12.83 3.63 24.25
N HIS A 149 12.72 3.69 22.93
CA HIS A 149 13.88 3.58 22.03
C HIS A 149 14.31 4.91 21.39
N PHE A 150 13.36 5.82 21.13
CA PHE A 150 13.59 7.07 20.38
C PHE A 150 13.22 8.34 21.17
N GLY A 151 12.65 8.22 22.36
CA GLY A 151 12.18 9.36 23.16
C GLY A 151 10.78 9.84 22.76
N GLU A 152 10.31 10.93 23.39
CA GLU A 152 8.92 11.38 23.28
C GLU A 152 8.63 12.25 22.05
N GLU A 153 9.61 13.01 21.56
CA GLU A 153 9.42 14.10 20.58
C GLU A 153 8.71 13.66 19.29
N TYR A 154 9.05 12.48 18.76
CA TYR A 154 8.49 11.94 17.51
C TYR A 154 7.76 10.60 17.74
N ALA A 155 7.36 10.30 18.99
CA ALA A 155 6.94 8.94 19.34
C ALA A 155 5.72 8.45 18.55
N GLU A 156 4.70 9.30 18.41
CA GLU A 156 3.46 8.97 17.70
C GLU A 156 3.70 8.84 16.20
N ASP A 157 4.49 9.74 15.60
CA ASP A 157 4.82 9.70 14.17
C ASP A 157 5.61 8.44 13.80
N ILE A 158 6.58 8.03 14.63
CA ILE A 158 7.36 6.81 14.39
C ILE A 158 6.49 5.58 14.60
N ALA A 159 5.62 5.57 15.62
CA ALA A 159 4.67 4.48 15.83
C ALA A 159 3.71 4.35 14.65
N TYR A 160 3.25 5.49 14.10
CA TYR A 160 2.45 5.56 12.90
C TYR A 160 3.16 4.93 11.70
N ILE A 161 4.42 5.33 11.41
CA ILE A 161 5.21 4.77 10.31
C ILE A 161 5.33 3.23 10.44
N ILE A 162 5.69 2.72 11.63
CA ILE A 162 5.90 1.27 11.84
C ILE A 162 4.62 0.46 11.60
N ASN A 163 3.49 0.94 12.13
CA ASN A 163 2.21 0.29 11.93
C ASN A 163 1.76 0.35 10.46
N ARG A 164 1.99 1.49 9.79
CA ARG A 164 1.58 1.68 8.40
C ARG A 164 2.36 0.83 7.40
N TYR A 165 3.70 0.79 7.45
CA TYR A 165 4.43 -0.03 6.48
C TYR A 165 4.10 -1.52 6.65
N SER A 166 3.95 -2.01 7.88
CA SER A 166 3.60 -3.41 8.15
C SER A 166 2.18 -3.74 7.70
N LYS A 167 1.23 -2.82 7.89
CA LYS A 167 -0.12 -2.89 7.32
C LYS A 167 -0.11 -2.95 5.80
N PHE A 168 0.67 -2.08 5.14
CA PHE A 168 0.70 -2.02 3.70
C PHE A 168 1.35 -3.27 3.08
N ASN A 169 2.44 -3.76 3.67
CA ASN A 169 3.02 -5.06 3.31
C ASN A 169 2.09 -6.23 3.66
N GLY A 170 1.19 -6.05 4.63
CA GLY A 170 0.10 -6.98 4.94
C GLY A 170 -1.01 -6.99 3.90
N ARG A 171 -1.20 -5.94 3.10
CA ARG A 171 -2.16 -5.93 1.98
C ARG A 171 -1.72 -6.89 0.88
N LEU A 172 -0.43 -6.85 0.55
CA LEU A 172 0.22 -7.70 -0.44
C LEU A 172 1.71 -7.77 -0.11
N LYS A 173 2.23 -8.97 0.17
CA LYS A 173 3.65 -9.17 0.51
C LYS A 173 4.55 -8.70 -0.64
N PRO A 174 5.73 -8.09 -0.39
CA PRO A 174 6.63 -7.64 -1.45
C PRO A 174 6.94 -8.73 -2.50
N GLU A 175 7.18 -9.96 -2.05
CA GLU A 175 7.49 -11.10 -2.90
C GLU A 175 6.29 -11.53 -3.78
N GLN A 176 5.07 -11.09 -3.47
CA GLN A 176 3.81 -11.42 -4.16
C GLN A 176 3.38 -10.37 -5.19
N LEU A 177 4.11 -9.26 -5.34
CA LEU A 177 3.69 -8.12 -6.18
C LEU A 177 3.51 -8.46 -7.67
N ASN A 178 4.13 -9.54 -8.16
CA ASN A 178 3.94 -10.07 -9.52
C ASN A 178 3.08 -11.35 -9.58
N ASN A 179 2.48 -11.78 -8.47
CA ASN A 179 1.66 -12.99 -8.41
C ASN A 179 0.16 -12.74 -8.63
N VAL A 180 -0.24 -11.48 -8.57
CA VAL A 180 -1.64 -11.04 -8.67
C VAL A 180 -1.77 -9.95 -9.73
N ASP A 181 -3.00 -9.69 -10.17
CA ASP A 181 -3.29 -8.43 -10.83
C ASP A 181 -3.04 -7.31 -9.82
N LEU A 182 -1.94 -6.57 -10.02
CA LEU A 182 -1.50 -5.51 -9.13
C LEU A 182 -2.56 -4.40 -9.02
N TYR A 183 -2.38 -3.52 -8.04
CA TYR A 183 -3.21 -2.32 -7.84
C TYR A 183 -3.54 -1.63 -9.18
N SER A 184 -4.82 -1.34 -9.38
CA SER A 184 -5.33 -0.88 -10.66
C SER A 184 -4.76 0.49 -11.03
N LEU A 185 -4.16 0.56 -12.23
CA LEU A 185 -3.73 1.80 -12.86
C LEU A 185 -4.90 2.62 -13.44
N LEU A 186 -6.10 2.01 -13.55
CA LEU A 186 -7.22 2.57 -14.30
C LEU A 186 -8.46 2.84 -13.43
N ASN A 187 -8.62 2.11 -12.33
CA ASN A 187 -9.84 2.13 -11.54
C ASN A 187 -9.57 2.70 -10.15
N TYR A 188 -10.40 3.66 -9.75
CA TYR A 188 -10.44 4.25 -8.41
C TYR A 188 -9.13 4.86 -7.90
N ASP A 189 -8.28 5.32 -8.82
CA ASP A 189 -6.94 5.83 -8.54
C ASP A 189 -6.15 4.89 -7.62
N GLU A 190 -6.36 3.57 -7.74
CA GLU A 190 -5.92 2.62 -6.71
C GLU A 190 -4.40 2.56 -6.58
N ALA A 191 -3.67 2.38 -7.69
CA ALA A 191 -2.21 2.36 -7.66
C ALA A 191 -1.61 3.68 -7.14
N GLU A 192 -2.18 4.83 -7.54
CA GLU A 192 -1.75 6.16 -7.10
C GLU A 192 -1.96 6.31 -5.58
N ARG A 193 -3.16 6.00 -5.08
CA ARG A 193 -3.47 6.07 -3.63
C ARG A 193 -2.57 5.16 -2.80
N VAL A 194 -2.28 3.95 -3.26
CA VAL A 194 -1.43 3.03 -2.51
C VAL A 194 0.03 3.50 -2.52
N LEU A 195 0.50 4.13 -3.61
CA LEU A 195 1.82 4.78 -3.61
C LEU A 195 1.85 6.00 -2.69
N GLU A 196 0.80 6.82 -2.69
CA GLU A 196 0.66 7.98 -1.79
C GLU A 196 0.70 7.55 -0.32
N ASP A 197 -0.02 6.47 0.04
CA ASP A 197 0.01 5.87 1.38
C ASP A 197 1.46 5.58 1.83
N PHE A 198 2.27 4.94 0.98
CA PHE A 198 3.69 4.65 1.27
C PHE A 198 4.57 5.91 1.21
N GLN A 199 4.29 6.84 0.30
CA GLN A 199 5.03 8.09 0.14
C GLN A 199 4.90 8.95 1.41
N GLU A 200 3.70 9.09 1.96
CA GLU A 200 3.42 9.85 3.19
C GLU A 200 4.34 9.39 4.33
N ILE A 201 4.38 8.09 4.61
CA ILE A 201 5.18 7.54 5.70
C ILE A 201 6.67 7.55 5.41
N THR A 202 7.08 7.47 4.13
CA THR A 202 8.48 7.58 3.72
C THR A 202 8.99 9.00 3.92
N ASP A 203 8.24 10.02 3.49
CA ASP A 203 8.61 11.42 3.64
C ASP A 203 8.68 11.81 5.11
N LEU A 204 7.71 11.37 5.91
CA LEU A 204 7.73 11.57 7.36
C LEU A 204 8.96 10.91 7.99
N ALA A 205 9.28 9.67 7.62
CA ALA A 205 10.47 8.96 8.11
C ALA A 205 11.77 9.69 7.74
N GLU A 206 11.91 10.16 6.50
CA GLU A 206 13.09 10.91 6.05
C GLU A 206 13.23 12.25 6.79
N GLN A 207 12.13 12.98 6.98
CA GLN A 207 12.12 14.24 7.74
C GLN A 207 12.55 14.04 9.19
N ILE A 208 12.05 13.00 9.86
CA ILE A 208 12.44 12.66 11.24
C ILE A 208 13.91 12.25 11.28
N TYR A 209 14.36 11.40 10.34
CA TYR A 209 15.76 10.95 10.27
C TYR A 209 16.76 12.10 10.21
N GLN A 210 16.46 13.17 9.47
CA GLN A 210 17.33 14.35 9.39
C GLN A 210 17.40 15.14 10.71
N LYS A 211 16.34 15.12 11.52
CA LYS A 211 16.24 15.84 12.79
C LYS A 211 16.77 15.03 13.98
N LEU A 212 16.87 13.70 13.85
CA LEU A 212 17.30 12.83 14.94
C LEU A 212 18.77 13.08 15.34
N PRO A 213 19.08 13.03 16.65
CA PRO A 213 20.45 12.97 17.14
C PRO A 213 21.22 11.81 16.51
N GLU A 214 22.50 12.03 16.21
CA GLU A 214 23.36 11.06 15.51
C GLU A 214 23.32 9.63 16.10
N PRO A 215 23.33 9.41 17.44
CA PRO A 215 23.25 8.06 18.01
C PRO A 215 21.93 7.31 17.71
N LEU A 216 20.86 8.01 17.37
CA LEU A 216 19.55 7.43 17.09
C LEU A 216 19.33 7.15 15.60
N LYS A 217 20.19 7.66 14.71
CA LYS A 217 20.04 7.47 13.26
C LYS A 217 20.17 6.01 12.85
N ASP A 218 21.15 5.27 13.36
CA ASP A 218 21.32 3.85 13.02
C ASP A 218 20.15 2.96 13.49
N PRO A 219 19.66 3.06 14.75
CA PRO A 219 18.43 2.40 15.18
C PRO A 219 17.21 2.80 14.35
N PHE A 220 17.08 4.08 14.01
CA PHE A 220 15.96 4.56 13.21
C PHE A 220 16.01 4.05 11.79
N PHE A 221 17.20 4.06 11.18
CA PHE A 221 17.41 3.58 9.82
C PHE A 221 16.99 2.13 9.71
N GLN A 222 17.45 1.28 10.63
CA GLN A 222 17.21 -0.16 10.51
C GLN A 222 15.74 -0.57 10.80
N ILE A 223 15.03 0.11 11.72
CA ILE A 223 13.69 -0.30 12.18
C ILE A 223 12.57 0.49 11.47
N VAL A 224 12.83 1.74 11.07
CA VAL A 224 11.79 2.68 10.62
C VAL A 224 11.99 3.05 9.15
N LEU A 225 13.13 3.69 8.83
CA LEU A 225 13.34 4.26 7.50
C LEU A 225 13.57 3.21 6.42
N TYR A 226 14.47 2.24 6.65
CA TYR A 226 14.78 1.19 5.69
C TYR A 226 13.53 0.39 5.29
N PRO A 227 12.78 -0.27 6.21
CA PRO A 227 11.67 -1.13 5.79
C PRO A 227 10.57 -0.33 5.09
N THR A 228 10.31 0.91 5.51
CA THR A 228 9.32 1.80 4.88
C THR A 228 9.75 2.16 3.45
N LYS A 229 10.97 2.67 3.30
CA LYS A 229 11.51 3.12 2.00
C LYS A 229 11.68 1.96 1.03
N ALA A 230 12.20 0.83 1.50
CA ALA A 230 12.42 -0.36 0.68
C ALA A 230 11.09 -0.95 0.18
N SER A 231 10.07 -1.04 1.05
CA SER A 231 8.74 -1.53 0.68
C SER A 231 8.07 -0.63 -0.37
N LYS A 232 8.12 0.68 -0.18
CA LYS A 232 7.64 1.65 -1.17
C LYS A 232 8.33 1.45 -2.52
N GLN A 233 9.66 1.38 -2.51
CA GLN A 233 10.47 1.36 -3.72
C GLN A 233 10.22 0.09 -4.55
N VAL A 234 10.08 -1.07 -3.91
CA VAL A 234 9.74 -2.33 -4.60
C VAL A 234 8.31 -2.28 -5.15
N LEU A 235 7.34 -1.72 -4.41
CA LEU A 235 6.00 -1.50 -4.94
C LEU A 235 6.01 -0.57 -6.16
N GLU A 236 6.71 0.57 -6.07
CA GLU A 236 6.81 1.55 -7.14
C GLU A 236 7.49 0.96 -8.38
N LEU A 237 8.54 0.15 -8.20
CA LEU A 237 9.19 -0.60 -9.27
C LEU A 237 8.18 -1.43 -10.07
N HIS A 238 7.33 -2.20 -9.37
CA HIS A 238 6.32 -3.04 -10.00
C HIS A 238 5.24 -2.20 -10.70
N ILE A 239 4.79 -1.10 -10.07
CA ILE A 239 3.81 -0.18 -10.67
C ILE A 239 4.37 0.46 -11.94
N LYS A 240 5.60 0.98 -11.93
CA LYS A 240 6.25 1.59 -13.09
C LYS A 240 6.46 0.57 -14.22
N ALA A 241 6.77 -0.68 -13.89
CA ALA A 241 6.84 -1.75 -14.87
C ALA A 241 5.47 -2.02 -15.54
N GLU A 242 4.38 -2.11 -14.77
CA GLU A 242 3.02 -2.25 -15.32
C GLU A 242 2.56 -1.00 -16.09
N MET A 243 2.92 0.20 -15.64
CA MET A 243 2.68 1.45 -16.35
C MET A 243 3.37 1.43 -17.71
N SER A 244 4.62 0.98 -17.81
CA SER A 244 5.30 0.87 -19.11
C SER A 244 4.54 -0.05 -20.08
N LYS A 245 3.92 -1.13 -19.59
CA LYS A 245 3.12 -2.05 -20.41
C LYS A 245 1.80 -1.42 -20.84
N LEU A 246 1.12 -0.70 -19.95
CA LEU A 246 -0.10 0.03 -20.25
C LEU A 246 0.15 1.13 -21.28
N TYR A 247 1.17 1.96 -21.03
CA TYR A 247 1.55 3.09 -21.87
C TYR A 247 1.97 2.63 -23.27
N ALA A 248 2.64 1.48 -23.37
CA ALA A 248 3.00 0.88 -24.66
C ALA A 248 1.76 0.53 -25.49
N LYS A 249 0.70 0.00 -24.87
CA LYS A 249 -0.58 -0.29 -25.56
C LYS A 249 -1.27 0.99 -26.05
N GLN A 250 -0.99 2.13 -25.41
CA GLN A 250 -1.58 3.43 -25.70
C GLN A 250 -0.75 4.28 -26.69
N ASP A 251 0.38 3.75 -27.18
CA ASP A 251 1.39 4.47 -27.98
C ASP A 251 1.95 5.73 -27.27
N ARG A 252 1.96 5.77 -25.93
CA ARG A 252 2.48 6.91 -25.15
C ARG A 252 4.00 7.00 -25.19
N ILE A 253 4.57 8.16 -25.54
CA ILE A 253 6.03 8.36 -25.49
C ILE A 253 6.62 8.14 -24.08
N ALA A 254 5.83 8.41 -23.04
CA ALA A 254 6.15 8.16 -21.64
C ALA A 254 6.39 6.67 -21.30
N THR A 255 6.09 5.73 -22.20
CA THR A 255 6.42 4.30 -22.04
C THR A 255 7.90 4.08 -21.68
N ASN A 256 8.80 4.75 -22.41
CA ASN A 256 10.24 4.58 -22.21
C ASN A 256 10.72 5.19 -20.88
N ILE A 257 9.99 6.17 -20.36
CA ILE A 257 10.24 6.84 -19.09
C ILE A 257 9.84 5.90 -17.95
N ALA A 258 8.61 5.40 -17.97
CA ALA A 258 8.15 4.41 -16.98
C ALA A 258 9.07 3.17 -16.93
N ALA A 259 9.55 2.71 -18.10
CA ALA A 259 10.53 1.64 -18.17
C ALA A 259 11.88 1.99 -17.53
N ARG A 260 12.39 3.21 -17.73
CA ARG A 260 13.66 3.65 -17.12
C ARG A 260 13.50 3.92 -15.62
N GLU A 261 12.37 4.47 -15.19
CA GLU A 261 12.06 4.63 -13.77
C GLU A 261 12.06 3.29 -13.03
N ALA A 262 11.45 2.25 -13.62
CA ALA A 262 11.52 0.89 -13.09
C ALA A 262 12.98 0.40 -12.98
N GLU A 263 13.82 0.57 -14.01
CA GLU A 263 15.23 0.18 -13.94
C GLU A 263 16.00 0.91 -12.84
N LEU A 264 15.77 2.21 -12.66
CA LEU A 264 16.41 3.02 -11.61
C LEU A 264 15.96 2.59 -10.22
N LEU A 265 14.68 2.30 -10.02
CA LEU A 265 14.15 1.79 -8.76
C LEU A 265 14.74 0.42 -8.41
N PHE A 266 15.00 -0.42 -9.43
CA PHE A 266 15.70 -1.70 -9.23
C PHE A 266 17.17 -1.51 -8.85
N GLU A 267 17.88 -0.59 -9.49
CA GLU A 267 19.28 -0.24 -9.13
C GLU A 267 19.38 0.33 -7.70
N GLN A 268 18.44 1.21 -7.33
CA GLN A 268 18.37 1.83 -6.01
C GLN A 268 18.11 0.81 -4.89
N ASP A 269 17.42 -0.30 -5.17
CA ASP A 269 17.04 -1.30 -4.16
C ASP A 269 18.29 -2.01 -3.63
N HIS A 270 19.18 -2.35 -4.56
CA HIS A 270 20.49 -2.89 -4.26
C HIS A 270 21.33 -1.90 -3.43
N LEU A 271 21.29 -0.59 -3.74
CA LEU A 271 22.02 0.43 -2.96
C LEU A 271 21.46 0.58 -1.54
N LEU A 272 20.14 0.55 -1.38
CA LEU A 272 19.50 0.66 -0.07
C LEU A 272 19.85 -0.55 0.82
N SER A 273 19.85 -1.76 0.23
CA SER A 273 20.27 -2.98 0.91
C SER A 273 21.77 -2.97 1.26
N PHE A 274 22.61 -2.42 0.37
CA PHE A 274 24.02 -2.17 0.67
C PHE A 274 24.21 -1.23 1.87
N ASP A 275 23.41 -0.15 1.96
CA ASP A 275 23.49 0.81 3.07
C ASP A 275 23.11 0.17 4.41
N TYR A 276 22.08 -0.68 4.42
CA TYR A 276 21.73 -1.49 5.59
C TYR A 276 22.87 -2.41 6.01
N ASN A 277 23.41 -3.18 5.06
CA ASN A 277 24.39 -4.22 5.35
C ASN A 277 25.78 -3.67 5.68
N LYS A 278 26.22 -2.60 5.02
CA LYS A 278 27.62 -2.16 5.04
C LYS A 278 27.84 -0.81 5.72
N ARG A 279 26.86 0.08 5.73
CA ARG A 279 27.02 1.44 6.29
C ARG A 279 26.43 1.57 7.69
N THR A 280 25.22 1.04 7.90
CA THR A 280 24.53 1.09 9.19
C THR A 280 25.38 0.45 10.28
N SER A 281 25.66 1.21 11.35
CA SER A 281 26.49 0.75 12.48
C SER A 281 27.82 0.13 12.06
N LEU A 282 28.50 0.75 11.08
CA LEU A 282 29.79 0.30 10.57
C LEU A 282 29.77 -1.15 10.04
N GLY A 283 28.64 -1.58 9.48
CA GLY A 283 28.46 -2.90 8.90
C GLY A 283 28.13 -4.00 9.92
N LYS A 284 27.67 -3.63 11.12
CA LYS A 284 27.24 -4.59 12.16
C LYS A 284 26.20 -5.59 11.65
N TRP A 285 25.30 -5.14 10.76
CA TRP A 285 24.19 -5.93 10.23
C TRP A 285 24.47 -6.48 8.83
N ASN A 286 25.74 -6.66 8.48
CA ASN A 286 26.11 -7.23 7.20
C ASN A 286 25.40 -8.57 6.96
N HIS A 287 24.92 -8.77 5.73
CA HIS A 287 24.14 -9.92 5.24
C HIS A 287 22.66 -9.97 5.65
N MET A 288 22.17 -9.09 6.53
CA MET A 288 20.77 -9.12 6.98
C MET A 288 19.76 -8.79 5.87
N MET A 289 20.16 -8.03 4.84
CA MET A 289 19.32 -7.68 3.68
C MET A 289 19.79 -8.34 2.38
N ASP A 290 20.45 -9.50 2.46
CA ASP A 290 20.87 -10.27 1.28
C ASP A 290 19.74 -11.14 0.69
N GLN A 291 18.59 -11.26 1.39
CA GLN A 291 17.45 -12.05 0.94
C GLN A 291 16.91 -11.53 -0.40
N THR A 292 16.84 -12.40 -1.41
CA THR A 292 16.23 -12.07 -2.70
C THR A 292 14.71 -11.94 -2.54
N HIS A 293 14.15 -10.88 -3.11
CA HIS A 293 12.76 -10.48 -2.89
C HIS A 293 12.06 -9.98 -4.17
N ILE A 294 12.78 -9.87 -5.29
CA ILE A 294 12.24 -9.42 -6.58
C ILE A 294 12.44 -10.52 -7.63
N GLY A 295 11.38 -10.86 -8.38
CA GLY A 295 11.46 -11.79 -9.51
C GLY A 295 11.05 -13.23 -9.19
N TYR A 296 10.26 -13.45 -8.15
CA TYR A 296 9.66 -14.76 -7.86
C TYR A 296 8.78 -15.22 -9.02
N THR A 297 8.91 -16.48 -9.43
CA THR A 297 8.08 -17.12 -10.48
C THR A 297 7.30 -18.33 -9.98
N TYR A 298 7.57 -18.78 -8.75
CA TYR A 298 6.89 -19.86 -8.05
C TYR A 298 6.95 -19.61 -6.53
N TRP A 299 6.85 -20.65 -5.70
CA TRP A 299 6.79 -20.49 -4.24
C TRP A 299 8.12 -20.08 -3.58
N GLN A 300 9.26 -20.37 -4.21
CA GLN A 300 10.59 -20.13 -3.64
C GLN A 300 11.34 -19.03 -4.40
N GLN A 301 12.30 -18.43 -3.70
CA GLN A 301 13.10 -17.31 -4.16
C GLN A 301 13.92 -17.63 -5.44
N PRO A 302 14.19 -16.63 -6.28
CA PRO A 302 15.21 -16.74 -7.32
C PRO A 302 16.61 -16.67 -6.71
N GLU A 303 17.62 -17.15 -7.45
CA GLU A 303 19.03 -17.05 -7.04
C GLU A 303 19.50 -15.59 -6.89
N GLN A 304 18.91 -14.67 -7.66
CA GLN A 304 19.22 -13.24 -7.64
C GLN A 304 17.94 -12.43 -7.87
N ASN A 305 17.90 -11.20 -7.33
CA ASN A 305 16.85 -10.25 -7.68
C ASN A 305 16.80 -10.07 -9.20
N THR A 306 15.61 -10.17 -9.78
CA THR A 306 15.41 -10.02 -11.23
C THR A 306 14.40 -8.91 -11.49
N ILE A 307 14.79 -7.91 -12.27
CA ILE A 307 13.93 -6.78 -12.62
C ILE A 307 12.63 -7.26 -13.30
N PRO A 308 11.46 -6.70 -12.95
CA PRO A 308 10.22 -6.96 -13.68
C PRO A 308 10.34 -6.61 -15.17
N THR A 309 9.61 -7.34 -16.02
CA THR A 309 9.62 -7.05 -17.45
C THR A 309 9.01 -5.67 -17.73
N VAL A 310 9.71 -4.85 -18.52
CA VAL A 310 9.24 -3.54 -18.98
C VAL A 310 8.96 -3.55 -20.48
N LYS A 311 8.21 -2.56 -20.98
CA LYS A 311 8.03 -2.33 -22.42
C LYS A 311 8.74 -1.04 -22.84
N ARG A 312 9.31 -1.08 -24.04
CA ARG A 312 9.94 0.07 -24.70
C ARG A 312 9.38 0.21 -26.11
N MET A 313 9.36 1.43 -26.62
CA MET A 313 8.88 1.76 -27.95
C MET A 313 9.91 2.59 -28.72
N LYS A 314 9.88 2.47 -30.05
CA LYS A 314 10.64 3.36 -30.92
C LYS A 314 9.92 4.71 -31.01
N PRO A 315 10.58 5.82 -30.63
CA PRO A 315 9.95 7.15 -30.72
C PRO A 315 9.56 7.49 -32.17
N LYS A 316 8.37 8.07 -32.34
CA LYS A 316 7.92 8.68 -33.60
C LYS A 316 8.29 10.17 -33.57
N ILE A 317 8.78 10.71 -34.69
CA ILE A 317 9.18 12.12 -34.76
C ILE A 317 7.94 13.02 -34.58
N GLU A 318 6.92 12.80 -35.40
CA GLU A 318 5.70 13.62 -35.39
C GLU A 318 4.95 13.50 -34.07
N GLY A 319 4.65 14.65 -33.47
CA GLY A 319 3.81 14.74 -32.28
C GLY A 319 2.35 14.47 -32.64
N LYS A 320 1.67 13.68 -31.82
CA LYS A 320 0.25 13.40 -32.01
C LYS A 320 -0.44 13.25 -30.68
N MET A 321 -1.55 13.97 -30.50
CA MET A 321 -2.34 13.89 -29.28
C MET A 321 -2.96 12.50 -29.10
N GLY A 322 -2.80 11.96 -27.91
CA GLY A 322 -3.64 10.94 -27.34
C GLY A 322 -4.31 11.48 -26.08
N ILE A 323 -5.44 10.87 -25.73
CA ILE A 323 -6.13 11.10 -24.47
C ILE A 323 -6.35 9.71 -23.89
N ALA A 324 -6.14 9.55 -22.58
CA ALA A 324 -6.42 8.28 -21.91
C ALA A 324 -7.88 7.86 -22.18
N ASP A 325 -8.15 6.56 -22.19
CA ASP A 325 -9.45 6.06 -22.65
C ASP A 325 -10.57 6.45 -21.66
N TYR A 326 -11.57 7.20 -22.12
CA TYR A 326 -12.74 7.62 -21.33
C TYR A 326 -14.02 7.34 -22.10
N ASP A 327 -14.95 6.59 -21.50
CA ASP A 327 -16.33 6.53 -22.00
C ASP A 327 -17.06 7.87 -21.74
N ALA A 328 -16.93 8.40 -20.51
CA ALA A 328 -17.39 9.73 -20.09
C ALA A 328 -16.74 10.15 -18.77
N LEU A 329 -16.74 11.45 -18.48
CA LEU A 329 -16.43 11.99 -17.15
C LEU A 329 -17.71 12.05 -16.32
N HIS A 330 -17.78 11.25 -15.26
CA HIS A 330 -18.96 11.17 -14.39
C HIS A 330 -18.75 11.99 -13.12
N PHE A 331 -19.58 13.00 -12.88
CA PHE A 331 -19.56 13.81 -11.66
C PHE A 331 -20.79 13.53 -10.81
N ASN A 332 -20.59 13.52 -9.49
CA ASN A 332 -21.64 13.20 -8.54
C ASN A 332 -21.62 14.20 -7.37
N SER A 333 -22.76 14.82 -7.10
CA SER A 333 -22.89 15.84 -6.06
C SER A 333 -22.61 15.33 -4.66
N PHE A 334 -22.68 14.02 -4.43
CA PHE A 334 -22.36 13.40 -3.15
C PHE A 334 -20.86 13.16 -3.00
N THR A 335 -20.15 12.71 -4.04
CA THR A 335 -18.70 12.50 -3.94
C THR A 335 -17.91 13.80 -4.09
N ARG A 336 -18.43 14.76 -4.87
CA ARG A 336 -17.77 16.03 -5.24
C ARG A 336 -16.31 15.87 -5.68
N GLN A 337 -16.02 14.73 -6.30
CA GLN A 337 -14.67 14.44 -6.77
C GLN A 337 -14.41 15.15 -8.08
N SER A 338 -13.27 15.83 -8.17
CA SER A 338 -12.73 16.30 -9.44
C SER A 338 -12.33 15.10 -10.32
N ARG A 339 -12.29 15.32 -11.63
CA ARG A 339 -11.86 14.34 -12.64
C ARG A 339 -10.61 14.83 -13.34
N VAL A 340 -9.87 13.89 -13.94
CA VAL A 340 -8.63 14.20 -14.66
C VAL A 340 -8.77 13.76 -16.11
N ILE A 341 -8.44 14.67 -17.04
CA ILE A 341 -8.20 14.36 -18.44
C ILE A 341 -6.68 14.22 -18.62
N ASP A 342 -6.20 13.03 -18.92
CA ASP A 342 -4.78 12.74 -19.19
C ASP A 342 -4.52 12.86 -20.71
N ILE A 343 -3.93 13.98 -21.11
CA ILE A 343 -3.51 14.24 -22.49
C ILE A 343 -2.05 13.84 -22.63
N TYR A 344 -1.70 13.10 -23.68
CA TYR A 344 -0.34 12.62 -23.89
C TYR A 344 0.12 12.69 -25.33
N ASN A 345 1.43 12.65 -25.52
CA ASN A 345 2.07 12.63 -26.83
C ASN A 345 2.38 11.20 -27.27
N LYS A 346 2.03 10.90 -28.53
CA LYS A 346 2.39 9.63 -29.19
C LYS A 346 3.71 9.68 -29.96
N GLY A 347 4.34 10.86 -30.02
CA GLY A 347 5.65 11.10 -30.62
C GLY A 347 6.52 11.98 -29.72
N ILE A 348 7.57 12.58 -30.30
CA ILE A 348 8.54 13.41 -29.55
C ILE A 348 8.41 14.90 -29.83
N THR A 349 7.80 15.30 -30.96
CA THR A 349 7.59 16.73 -31.26
C THR A 349 6.51 17.27 -30.33
N PRO A 350 6.77 18.33 -29.54
CA PRO A 350 5.74 18.97 -28.73
C PRO A 350 4.62 19.58 -29.57
N PHE A 351 3.42 19.66 -29.01
CA PHE A 351 2.28 20.33 -29.64
C PHE A 351 1.52 21.18 -28.62
N LEU A 352 0.83 22.22 -29.08
CA LEU A 352 -0.06 23.03 -28.24
C LEU A 352 -1.41 22.32 -28.10
N TYR A 353 -2.03 22.44 -26.93
CA TYR A 353 -3.39 21.96 -26.67
C TYR A 353 -4.31 23.11 -26.23
N ASN A 354 -5.61 22.95 -26.48
CA ASN A 354 -6.68 23.78 -25.93
C ASN A 354 -7.83 22.88 -25.44
N VAL A 355 -8.44 23.22 -24.31
CA VAL A 355 -9.57 22.52 -23.70
C VAL A 355 -10.71 23.51 -23.48
N LYS A 356 -11.90 23.17 -23.96
CA LYS A 356 -13.07 24.03 -23.86
C LYS A 356 -14.30 23.26 -23.41
N ALA A 357 -14.91 23.68 -22.32
CA ALA A 357 -16.24 23.22 -21.92
C ALA A 357 -17.34 23.96 -22.71
N ASN A 358 -18.46 23.28 -22.98
CA ASN A 358 -19.64 23.89 -23.60
C ASN A 358 -20.58 24.56 -22.58
N VAL A 359 -20.22 24.57 -21.30
CA VAL A 359 -21.00 25.07 -20.17
C VAL A 359 -20.09 25.77 -19.16
N ASN A 360 -20.64 26.69 -18.38
CA ASN A 360 -19.88 27.52 -17.44
C ASN A 360 -19.73 26.92 -16.03
N TRP A 361 -20.48 25.86 -15.70
CA TRP A 361 -20.39 25.19 -14.40
C TRP A 361 -19.29 24.13 -14.34
N LEU A 362 -18.60 23.88 -15.46
CA LEU A 362 -17.38 23.07 -15.50
C LEU A 362 -16.17 23.98 -15.30
N ILE A 363 -15.38 23.68 -14.28
CA ILE A 363 -14.13 24.38 -13.98
C ILE A 363 -13.00 23.53 -14.55
N ILE A 364 -12.21 24.11 -15.45
CA ILE A 364 -10.99 23.51 -16.00
C ILE A 364 -9.81 24.28 -15.41
N ASP A 365 -8.85 23.57 -14.81
CA ASP A 365 -7.71 24.21 -14.15
C ASP A 365 -6.74 24.89 -15.14
N THR A 366 -6.51 24.25 -16.29
CA THR A 366 -5.63 24.70 -17.38
C THR A 366 -6.28 24.41 -18.73
N ASP A 367 -6.70 25.45 -19.43
CA ASP A 367 -7.45 25.38 -20.69
C ASP A 367 -6.58 25.50 -21.95
N GLU A 368 -5.29 25.85 -21.81
CA GLU A 368 -4.31 25.79 -22.88
C GLU A 368 -2.90 25.49 -22.36
N GLY A 369 -2.03 25.02 -23.25
CA GLY A 369 -0.63 24.77 -22.91
C GLY A 369 0.11 23.97 -23.96
N VAL A 370 1.26 23.42 -23.57
CA VAL A 370 2.12 22.58 -24.42
C VAL A 370 2.13 21.17 -23.86
N ILE A 371 1.91 20.17 -24.72
CA ILE A 371 2.17 18.77 -24.40
C ILE A 371 3.54 18.40 -24.96
N ILE A 372 4.45 17.99 -24.09
CA ILE A 372 5.71 17.36 -24.48
C ILE A 372 5.58 15.85 -24.38
N GLN A 373 5.26 15.35 -23.18
CA GLN A 373 5.09 13.92 -22.90
C GLN A 373 3.65 13.62 -22.54
N GLU A 374 3.16 14.25 -21.47
CA GLU A 374 1.82 14.09 -20.93
C GLU A 374 1.46 15.25 -20.01
N LYS A 375 0.16 15.46 -19.80
CA LYS A 375 -0.38 16.46 -18.87
C LYS A 375 -1.73 15.98 -18.36
N LYS A 376 -1.87 16.02 -17.04
CA LYS A 376 -3.13 15.77 -16.32
C LYS A 376 -3.86 17.11 -16.12
N ILE A 377 -5.05 17.24 -16.69
CA ILE A 377 -5.90 18.43 -16.57
C ILE A 377 -7.01 18.12 -15.59
N VAL A 378 -7.12 18.90 -14.52
CA VAL A 378 -8.17 18.73 -13.51
C VAL A 378 -9.44 19.44 -13.98
N VAL A 379 -10.54 18.69 -13.97
CA VAL A 379 -11.89 19.17 -14.25
C VAL A 379 -12.70 19.05 -12.96
N ASP A 380 -13.31 20.15 -12.54
CA ASP A 380 -14.17 20.21 -11.36
C ASP A 380 -15.53 20.83 -11.71
N ILE A 381 -16.44 20.84 -10.74
CA ILE A 381 -17.78 21.41 -10.85
C ILE A 381 -17.86 22.65 -9.97
N ASP A 382 -18.36 23.74 -10.53
CA ASP A 382 -18.90 24.85 -9.76
C ASP A 382 -20.26 24.43 -9.17
N TRP A 383 -20.22 23.85 -7.97
CA TRP A 383 -21.41 23.27 -7.32
C TRP A 383 -22.52 24.28 -7.01
N ASP A 384 -22.19 25.57 -6.92
CA ASP A 384 -23.17 26.63 -6.65
C ASP A 384 -23.99 26.96 -7.91
N ASN A 385 -23.37 26.83 -9.08
CA ASN A 385 -24.01 27.09 -10.38
C ASN A 385 -24.39 25.81 -11.15
N ALA A 386 -24.04 24.63 -10.64
CA ALA A 386 -24.31 23.36 -11.27
C ALA A 386 -25.82 23.06 -11.34
N PRO A 387 -26.34 22.66 -12.52
CA PRO A 387 -27.76 22.35 -12.67
C PRO A 387 -28.17 21.15 -11.82
N LYS A 388 -29.42 21.16 -11.36
CA LYS A 388 -30.04 20.02 -10.66
C LYS A 388 -30.62 19.04 -11.66
N GLY A 389 -30.38 17.75 -11.46
CA GLY A 389 -30.83 16.68 -12.34
C GLY A 389 -30.10 15.36 -12.07
N HIS A 390 -30.67 14.25 -12.57
CA HIS A 390 -30.08 12.92 -12.41
C HIS A 390 -29.06 12.62 -13.51
N ASP A 391 -29.29 13.11 -14.74
CA ASP A 391 -28.46 12.80 -15.90
C ASP A 391 -28.21 14.06 -16.73
N VAL A 392 -27.60 15.09 -16.12
CA VAL A 392 -27.28 16.32 -16.88
C VAL A 392 -26.04 16.06 -17.73
N GLU A 393 -26.16 16.28 -19.04
CA GLU A 393 -25.07 16.09 -20.00
C GLU A 393 -24.42 17.40 -20.42
N SER A 394 -23.10 17.36 -20.57
CA SER A 394 -22.29 18.42 -21.16
C SER A 394 -21.08 17.82 -21.88
N PHE A 395 -20.27 18.67 -22.51
CA PHE A 395 -19.15 18.23 -23.34
C PHE A 395 -17.92 19.10 -23.10
N ILE A 396 -16.76 18.44 -23.07
CA ILE A 396 -15.45 19.10 -23.11
C ILE A 396 -14.79 18.74 -24.45
N THR A 397 -14.34 19.75 -25.18
CA THR A 397 -13.57 19.55 -26.42
C THR A 397 -12.11 19.83 -26.16
N VAL A 398 -11.26 18.85 -26.48
CA VAL A 398 -9.81 18.95 -26.41
C VAL A 398 -9.28 18.98 -27.84
N THR A 399 -8.50 20.01 -28.18
CA THR A 399 -7.90 20.17 -29.50
C THR A 399 -6.39 20.30 -29.40
N GLY A 400 -5.67 19.69 -30.34
CA GLY A 400 -4.23 19.84 -30.50
C GLY A 400 -3.88 20.61 -31.77
N SER A 401 -2.82 21.42 -31.73
CA SER A 401 -2.31 22.22 -32.86
C SER A 401 -1.90 21.39 -34.09
N GLU A 402 -1.66 20.09 -33.90
CA GLU A 402 -1.38 19.09 -34.91
C GLU A 402 -2.64 18.55 -35.62
N GLY A 403 -3.82 19.06 -35.25
CA GLY A 403 -5.09 18.82 -35.93
C GLY A 403 -5.99 17.77 -35.28
N SER A 404 -5.59 17.17 -34.15
CA SER A 404 -6.46 16.26 -33.42
C SER A 404 -7.54 17.04 -32.67
N ALA A 405 -8.76 16.51 -32.64
CA ALA A 405 -9.85 17.03 -31.84
C ALA A 405 -10.65 15.88 -31.23
N VAL A 406 -10.85 15.91 -29.92
CA VAL A 406 -11.59 14.89 -29.17
C VAL A 406 -12.67 15.58 -28.36
N GLN A 407 -13.90 15.08 -28.45
CA GLN A 407 -15.01 15.54 -27.63
C GLN A 407 -15.29 14.49 -26.55
N LEU A 408 -15.15 14.89 -25.29
CA LEU A 408 -15.42 14.08 -24.12
C LEU A 408 -16.82 14.39 -23.61
N ARG A 409 -17.63 13.35 -23.40
CA ARG A 409 -18.94 13.47 -22.75
C ARG A 409 -18.74 13.62 -21.24
N VAL A 410 -19.48 14.53 -20.65
CA VAL A 410 -19.53 14.76 -19.20
C VAL A 410 -20.95 14.51 -18.73
N THR A 411 -21.11 13.79 -17.63
CA THR A 411 -22.40 13.54 -16.99
C THR A 411 -22.37 14.00 -15.54
N LEU A 412 -23.46 14.60 -15.08
CA LEU A 412 -23.60 15.14 -13.73
C LEU A 412 -24.86 14.57 -13.06
N PHE A 413 -24.64 13.89 -11.94
CA PHE A 413 -25.68 13.47 -10.99
C PHE A 413 -25.74 14.47 -9.83
N ASN A 414 -26.76 15.32 -9.82
CA ASN A 414 -27.00 16.36 -8.81
C ASN A 414 -28.51 16.43 -8.49
N PRO A 415 -29.08 15.40 -7.84
CA PRO A 415 -30.51 15.32 -7.56
C PRO A 415 -30.98 16.41 -6.60
N ILE A 416 -32.30 16.63 -6.58
CA ILE A 416 -32.96 17.49 -5.58
C ILE A 416 -33.04 16.76 -4.24
N GLU A 417 -33.53 15.51 -4.26
CA GLU A 417 -33.62 14.63 -3.09
C GLU A 417 -33.28 13.17 -3.44
N PRO A 418 -32.58 12.42 -2.57
CA PRO A 418 -31.85 12.96 -1.42
C PRO A 418 -30.75 13.92 -1.89
N ASN A 419 -30.33 14.82 -1.03
CA ASN A 419 -29.13 15.61 -1.21
C ASN A 419 -28.15 15.31 -0.06
N ARG A 420 -26.97 15.93 -0.06
CA ARG A 420 -25.94 15.64 0.95
C ARG A 420 -26.38 15.91 2.39
N GLU A 421 -27.26 16.89 2.61
CA GLU A 421 -27.75 17.26 3.94
C GLU A 421 -28.87 16.34 4.42
N SER A 422 -29.68 15.80 3.50
CA SER A 422 -30.83 14.94 3.82
C SER A 422 -30.53 13.44 3.76
N LEU A 423 -29.40 13.02 3.20
CA LEU A 423 -29.02 11.62 3.09
C LEU A 423 -28.74 11.00 4.46
N VAL A 424 -29.37 9.86 4.73
CA VAL A 424 -29.05 9.00 5.89
C VAL A 424 -28.43 7.69 5.38
N GLY A 425 -27.26 7.31 5.90
CA GLY A 425 -26.53 6.15 5.40
C GLY A 425 -25.82 6.43 4.07
N PHE A 426 -25.55 5.39 3.28
CA PHE A 426 -24.67 5.43 2.10
C PHE A 426 -25.42 5.68 0.79
N MET A 427 -24.80 6.43 -0.11
CA MET A 427 -25.33 6.73 -1.44
C MET A 427 -24.73 5.81 -2.51
N GLU A 428 -25.58 5.25 -3.37
CA GLU A 428 -25.12 4.62 -4.62
C GLU A 428 -24.52 5.65 -5.57
N THR A 429 -23.30 5.40 -6.02
CA THR A 429 -22.57 6.25 -6.95
C THR A 429 -21.78 5.39 -7.93
N ASP A 430 -21.80 5.73 -9.22
CA ASP A 430 -21.07 5.01 -10.27
C ASP A 430 -21.39 3.50 -10.33
N GLY A 431 -22.62 3.12 -9.96
CA GLY A 431 -23.12 1.74 -10.01
C GLY A 431 -22.57 0.82 -8.91
N TYR A 432 -22.14 1.38 -7.78
CA TYR A 432 -21.82 0.61 -6.57
C TYR A 432 -22.02 1.43 -5.28
N ILE A 433 -22.01 0.71 -4.15
CA ILE A 433 -21.85 1.28 -2.80
C ILE A 433 -20.72 0.53 -2.09
N SER A 434 -19.76 1.25 -1.52
CA SER A 434 -18.64 0.70 -0.77
C SER A 434 -18.69 1.18 0.67
N ILE A 435 -18.57 0.26 1.63
CA ILE A 435 -18.81 0.51 3.06
C ILE A 435 -17.69 -0.15 3.87
N GLU A 436 -16.91 0.63 4.62
CA GLU A 436 -16.00 0.06 5.63
C GLU A 436 -16.84 -0.50 6.78
N ALA A 437 -16.49 -1.68 7.29
CA ALA A 437 -17.38 -2.46 8.16
C ALA A 437 -17.79 -1.74 9.45
N GLU A 438 -16.93 -0.88 10.00
CA GLU A 438 -17.22 -0.12 11.22
C GLU A 438 -18.28 0.97 11.05
N HIS A 439 -18.54 1.42 9.82
CA HIS A 439 -19.50 2.49 9.55
C HIS A 439 -20.93 1.95 9.38
N TYR A 440 -21.38 1.14 10.35
CA TYR A 440 -22.78 0.75 10.43
C TYR A 440 -23.66 1.92 10.86
N THR A 441 -24.92 1.91 10.42
CA THR A 441 -25.92 2.91 10.84
C THR A 441 -26.63 2.53 12.14
N ASN A 442 -26.76 1.24 12.41
CA ASN A 442 -27.29 0.73 13.66
C ASN A 442 -26.64 -0.62 13.99
N LYS A 443 -26.59 -0.96 15.28
CA LYS A 443 -26.01 -2.20 15.80
C LYS A 443 -26.95 -2.75 16.87
N ILE A 444 -27.34 -4.01 16.69
CA ILE A 444 -28.23 -4.75 17.59
C ILE A 444 -27.37 -5.78 18.30
N ASP A 445 -27.23 -5.65 19.61
CA ASP A 445 -26.49 -6.59 20.46
C ASP A 445 -27.42 -7.54 21.19
N SER A 446 -26.86 -8.67 21.64
CA SER A 446 -27.51 -9.57 22.58
C SER A 446 -26.91 -9.40 23.98
N GLN A 447 -27.49 -10.04 25.00
CA GLN A 447 -26.89 -10.03 26.34
C GLN A 447 -25.57 -10.78 26.42
N GLU A 448 -25.33 -11.73 25.50
CA GLU A 448 -24.21 -12.68 25.56
C GLU A 448 -23.09 -12.34 24.58
N ALA A 449 -23.40 -11.61 23.50
CA ALA A 449 -22.44 -11.26 22.46
C ALA A 449 -22.79 -9.94 21.73
N SER A 450 -21.75 -9.29 21.22
CA SER A 450 -21.81 -8.04 20.46
C SER A 450 -20.77 -7.98 19.34
N TRP A 451 -21.04 -7.20 18.30
CA TRP A 451 -20.07 -6.87 17.24
C TRP A 451 -19.19 -5.69 17.64
N ASP A 452 -17.88 -5.85 17.81
CA ASP A 452 -16.98 -4.74 18.13
C ASP A 452 -15.91 -4.51 17.06
N VAL A 453 -15.41 -3.27 17.02
CA VAL A 453 -14.36 -2.83 16.12
C VAL A 453 -13.00 -3.34 16.61
N ILE A 454 -12.16 -3.83 15.71
CA ILE A 454 -10.71 -3.92 15.89
C ILE A 454 -10.09 -2.79 15.06
N PRO A 455 -9.62 -1.70 15.70
CA PRO A 455 -9.07 -0.55 14.99
C PRO A 455 -7.90 -0.96 14.11
N ASP A 456 -7.82 -0.40 12.91
CA ASP A 456 -6.72 -0.60 11.96
C ASP A 456 -6.51 -2.05 11.45
N TYR A 457 -7.38 -3.01 11.83
CA TYR A 457 -7.29 -4.39 11.34
C TYR A 457 -7.63 -4.48 9.85
N GLY A 458 -6.94 -5.39 9.14
CA GLY A 458 -7.25 -5.71 7.75
C GLY A 458 -6.58 -4.78 6.74
N ARG A 459 -7.11 -4.76 5.51
CA ARG A 459 -6.45 -4.13 4.36
C ARG A 459 -6.72 -2.62 4.24
N THR A 460 -7.83 -2.15 4.79
CA THR A 460 -8.36 -0.78 4.64
C THR A 460 -8.50 -0.08 5.99
N LEU A 461 -9.70 0.24 6.48
CA LEU A 461 -9.92 1.08 7.66
C LEU A 461 -9.77 0.28 8.96
N SER A 462 -10.60 -0.72 9.16
CA SER A 462 -10.69 -1.53 10.38
C SER A 462 -11.46 -2.82 10.11
N SER A 463 -11.87 -3.54 11.15
CA SER A 463 -12.79 -4.68 11.01
C SER A 463 -13.74 -4.83 12.18
N MET A 464 -14.89 -5.46 11.94
CA MET A 464 -15.87 -5.85 12.95
C MET A 464 -15.74 -7.34 13.25
N THR A 465 -15.72 -7.71 14.53
CA THR A 465 -15.74 -9.11 14.99
C THR A 465 -16.69 -9.28 16.17
N VAL A 466 -17.05 -10.52 16.50
CA VAL A 466 -17.93 -10.81 17.63
C VAL A 466 -17.12 -11.07 18.90
N PHE A 467 -17.54 -10.45 20.01
CA PHE A 467 -17.07 -10.77 21.36
C PHE A 467 -18.22 -11.26 22.25
N PRO A 468 -17.96 -12.20 23.17
CA PRO A 468 -16.72 -13.01 23.29
C PRO A 468 -16.53 -13.97 22.11
N VAL A 469 -15.28 -14.21 21.70
CA VAL A 469 -14.94 -15.10 20.56
C VAL A 469 -15.30 -16.57 20.78
N SER A 470 -15.64 -16.95 22.03
CA SER A 470 -16.07 -18.28 22.45
C SER A 470 -17.58 -18.47 22.48
N THR A 471 -18.36 -17.45 22.09
CA THR A 471 -19.83 -17.52 22.03
C THR A 471 -20.28 -18.64 21.09
N PRO A 472 -21.30 -19.46 21.45
CA PRO A 472 -21.80 -20.49 20.54
C PRO A 472 -22.34 -19.92 19.21
N SER A 473 -22.23 -20.70 18.15
CA SER A 473 -22.87 -20.37 16.87
C SER A 473 -24.40 -20.35 16.99
N VAL A 474 -25.05 -19.46 16.24
CA VAL A 474 -26.52 -19.32 16.25
C VAL A 474 -27.11 -19.68 14.89
N HIS A 475 -28.02 -20.67 14.85
CA HIS A 475 -28.67 -21.10 13.62
C HIS A 475 -30.13 -21.54 13.88
N PRO A 476 -31.15 -20.86 13.31
CA PRO A 476 -31.09 -19.66 12.46
C PRO A 476 -30.80 -18.37 13.27
N PRO A 477 -30.20 -17.33 12.66
CA PRO A 477 -29.66 -16.16 13.37
C PRO A 477 -30.68 -15.04 13.70
N HIS A 478 -31.99 -15.34 13.82
CA HIS A 478 -33.04 -14.30 13.96
C HIS A 478 -32.92 -13.41 15.22
N HIS A 479 -32.16 -13.84 16.22
CA HIS A 479 -31.93 -13.11 17.48
C HIS A 479 -30.44 -12.96 17.81
N SER A 480 -29.56 -13.16 16.83
CA SER A 480 -28.13 -12.97 17.03
C SER A 480 -27.76 -11.49 16.83
N PRO A 481 -26.57 -11.07 17.31
CA PRO A 481 -26.05 -9.74 17.07
C PRO A 481 -26.03 -9.39 15.57
N CYS A 482 -26.47 -8.17 15.23
CA CYS A 482 -26.67 -7.73 13.86
C CYS A 482 -26.12 -6.32 13.64
N LEU A 483 -25.40 -6.13 12.53
CA LEU A 483 -24.99 -4.82 12.01
C LEU A 483 -25.96 -4.40 10.90
N GLU A 484 -26.43 -3.16 10.95
CA GLU A 484 -27.36 -2.61 9.97
C GLU A 484 -26.73 -1.42 9.25
N TYR A 485 -26.77 -1.45 7.92
CA TYR A 485 -26.23 -0.44 7.01
C TYR A 485 -27.35 0.12 6.15
N GLN A 486 -27.75 1.36 6.41
CA GLN A 486 -28.72 2.07 5.59
C GLN A 486 -28.05 2.52 4.29
N VAL A 487 -28.71 2.23 3.17
CA VAL A 487 -28.24 2.55 1.83
C VAL A 487 -29.34 3.17 1.00
N TYR A 488 -29.00 4.06 0.08
CA TYR A 488 -29.90 4.64 -0.89
C TYR A 488 -29.58 4.11 -2.29
N ILE A 489 -30.47 3.28 -2.83
CA ILE A 489 -30.37 2.65 -4.14
C ILE A 489 -31.05 3.55 -5.18
N THR A 490 -30.29 3.90 -6.22
CA THR A 490 -30.76 4.62 -7.41
C THR A 490 -31.18 3.69 -8.54
N ASN A 491 -30.51 2.54 -8.67
CA ASN A 491 -30.74 1.55 -9.72
C ASN A 491 -31.30 0.26 -9.10
N PRO A 492 -32.63 0.13 -8.95
CA PRO A 492 -33.24 -1.08 -8.43
C PRO A 492 -33.07 -2.25 -9.41
N GLY A 493 -33.14 -3.46 -8.88
CA GLY A 493 -33.02 -4.70 -9.64
C GLY A 493 -32.21 -5.75 -8.89
N LYS A 494 -31.64 -6.67 -9.68
CA LYS A 494 -30.69 -7.66 -9.18
C LYS A 494 -29.35 -6.98 -8.90
N LEU A 495 -28.81 -7.19 -7.71
CA LEU A 495 -27.52 -6.68 -7.29
C LEU A 495 -26.73 -7.77 -6.57
N ASP A 496 -25.41 -7.60 -6.52
CA ASP A 496 -24.51 -8.49 -5.78
C ASP A 496 -23.89 -7.75 -4.59
N VAL A 497 -23.75 -8.43 -3.46
CA VAL A 497 -23.05 -7.92 -2.28
C VAL A 497 -21.79 -8.74 -2.07
N HIS A 498 -20.65 -8.11 -2.30
CA HIS A 498 -19.32 -8.63 -2.00
C HIS A 498 -18.96 -8.32 -0.54
N THR A 499 -18.68 -9.37 0.22
CA THR A 499 -18.30 -9.30 1.63
C THR A 499 -16.83 -9.68 1.78
N PHE A 500 -16.03 -8.81 2.37
CA PHE A 500 -14.58 -8.99 2.57
C PHE A 500 -14.30 -9.34 4.03
N ILE A 501 -13.76 -10.53 4.28
CA ILE A 501 -13.58 -11.12 5.61
C ILE A 501 -12.10 -11.45 5.80
N ALA A 502 -11.58 -11.42 7.03
CA ALA A 502 -10.22 -11.92 7.31
C ALA A 502 -10.03 -13.36 6.79
N PRO A 503 -8.82 -13.75 6.37
CA PRO A 503 -8.53 -15.11 5.88
C PRO A 503 -8.44 -16.15 7.01
N THR A 504 -9.35 -16.05 7.99
CA THR A 504 -9.50 -17.02 9.07
C THR A 504 -9.82 -18.39 8.47
N LEU A 505 -9.20 -19.44 9.02
CA LEU A 505 -9.54 -20.82 8.73
C LEU A 505 -10.63 -21.30 9.69
N ASN A 506 -11.29 -22.38 9.30
CA ASN A 506 -12.16 -23.10 10.21
C ASN A 506 -11.31 -23.85 11.25
N PHE A 507 -10.99 -23.18 12.35
CA PHE A 507 -10.14 -23.72 13.41
C PHE A 507 -10.93 -24.41 14.54
N ILE A 508 -12.26 -24.43 14.45
CA ILE A 508 -13.16 -25.09 15.40
C ILE A 508 -13.86 -26.23 14.66
N PRO A 509 -13.64 -27.50 15.04
CA PRO A 509 -14.32 -28.63 14.41
C PRO A 509 -15.84 -28.43 14.36
N ASP A 510 -16.45 -28.87 13.26
CA ASP A 510 -17.90 -28.83 12.99
C ASP A 510 -18.56 -27.43 12.94
N GLN A 511 -17.76 -26.35 12.91
CA GLN A 511 -18.22 -24.99 12.58
C GLN A 511 -17.84 -24.62 11.12
N GLY A 512 -18.09 -23.38 10.73
CA GLY A 512 -17.62 -22.80 9.48
C GLY A 512 -17.14 -21.37 9.70
N LEU A 513 -17.02 -20.60 8.62
CA LEU A 513 -16.85 -19.14 8.69
C LEU A 513 -18.13 -18.46 8.20
N ARG A 514 -19.25 -18.76 8.88
CA ARG A 514 -20.58 -18.39 8.42
C ARG A 514 -21.08 -17.09 9.02
N PHE A 515 -21.82 -16.34 8.20
CA PHE A 515 -22.57 -15.15 8.59
C PHE A 515 -23.93 -15.13 7.87
N GLY A 516 -24.89 -14.40 8.42
CA GLY A 516 -26.17 -14.14 7.77
C GLY A 516 -26.15 -12.79 7.06
N ILE A 517 -26.81 -12.70 5.91
CA ILE A 517 -26.96 -11.47 5.15
C ILE A 517 -28.37 -11.34 4.58
N SER A 518 -28.96 -10.15 4.68
CA SER A 518 -30.31 -9.86 4.15
C SER A 518 -30.48 -8.37 3.88
N PHE A 519 -31.39 -8.02 2.97
CA PHE A 519 -31.93 -6.66 2.88
C PHE A 519 -33.32 -6.59 3.51
N ASP A 520 -33.60 -5.51 4.24
CA ASP A 520 -34.92 -5.19 4.80
C ASP A 520 -35.53 -6.39 5.55
N ASP A 521 -36.69 -6.88 5.08
CA ASP A 521 -37.42 -8.05 5.59
C ASP A 521 -37.26 -9.29 4.69
N GLN A 522 -36.31 -9.28 3.76
CA GLN A 522 -36.01 -10.45 2.93
C GLN A 522 -35.45 -11.60 3.79
N PRO A 523 -35.63 -12.87 3.37
CA PRO A 523 -35.07 -14.01 4.07
C PRO A 523 -33.55 -13.91 4.26
N ILE A 524 -33.06 -14.31 5.44
CA ILE A 524 -31.63 -14.34 5.75
C ILE A 524 -30.95 -15.42 4.91
N GLN A 525 -30.00 -15.00 4.06
CA GLN A 525 -29.07 -15.91 3.39
C GLN A 525 -27.92 -16.20 4.34
N ILE A 526 -27.68 -17.48 4.66
CA ILE A 526 -26.53 -17.90 5.45
C ILE A 526 -25.43 -18.33 4.49
N VAL A 527 -24.25 -17.73 4.64
CA VAL A 527 -23.13 -17.92 3.71
C VAL A 527 -21.91 -18.35 4.48
N ASP A 528 -21.21 -19.36 3.99
CA ASP A 528 -19.86 -19.71 4.45
C ASP A 528 -18.82 -18.99 3.59
N ALA A 529 -17.89 -18.29 4.23
CA ALA A 529 -16.79 -17.62 3.55
C ALA A 529 -15.63 -18.58 3.18
N ILE A 530 -15.70 -19.84 3.60
CA ILE A 530 -14.76 -20.89 3.20
C ILE A 530 -15.39 -21.72 2.08
N GLN A 531 -14.66 -21.87 0.97
CA GLN A 531 -15.05 -22.80 -0.07
C GLN A 531 -14.47 -24.19 0.24
N TYR A 532 -15.33 -25.19 0.15
CA TYR A 532 -14.96 -26.60 0.33
C TYR A 532 -15.09 -27.34 -1.00
N LYS A 533 -14.17 -28.26 -1.26
CA LYS A 533 -14.33 -29.29 -2.31
C LYS A 533 -15.14 -30.46 -1.77
N ASP A 534 -15.65 -31.30 -2.67
CA ASP A 534 -16.33 -32.56 -2.29
C ASP A 534 -15.47 -33.45 -1.38
N THR A 535 -14.14 -33.29 -1.44
CA THR A 535 -13.15 -34.00 -0.63
C THR A 535 -12.71 -33.25 0.63
N GLY A 536 -13.32 -32.11 0.97
CA GLY A 536 -12.96 -31.28 2.13
C GLY A 536 -12.15 -30.03 1.77
N PHE A 537 -10.96 -29.87 2.36
CA PHE A 537 -10.10 -28.69 2.23
C PHE A 537 -9.80 -28.33 0.77
N ASP A 538 -10.01 -27.06 0.39
CA ASP A 538 -9.60 -26.54 -0.90
C ASP A 538 -8.32 -25.71 -0.80
N GLU A 539 -7.21 -26.31 -1.24
CA GLU A 539 -5.90 -25.65 -1.27
C GLU A 539 -5.91 -24.37 -2.15
N GLY A 540 -6.72 -24.33 -3.20
CA GLY A 540 -6.82 -23.15 -4.07
C GLY A 540 -7.50 -21.97 -3.39
N ASP A 541 -8.62 -22.23 -2.69
CA ASP A 541 -9.30 -21.24 -1.85
C ASP A 541 -8.39 -20.72 -0.74
N TRP A 542 -7.73 -21.62 0.00
CA TRP A 542 -6.78 -21.24 1.04
C TRP A 542 -5.64 -20.38 0.48
N ALA A 543 -4.97 -20.86 -0.57
CA ALA A 543 -3.85 -20.15 -1.19
C ALA A 543 -4.27 -18.74 -1.62
N GLN A 544 -5.43 -18.60 -2.27
CA GLN A 544 -5.95 -17.31 -2.67
C GLN A 544 -6.23 -16.40 -1.46
N SER A 545 -6.78 -16.95 -0.38
CA SER A 545 -7.11 -16.19 0.82
C SER A 545 -5.87 -15.60 1.52
N VAL A 546 -4.77 -16.35 1.56
CA VAL A 546 -3.51 -15.89 2.17
C VAL A 546 -2.70 -14.98 1.25
N ILE A 547 -2.78 -15.16 -0.08
CA ILE A 547 -2.18 -14.25 -1.07
C ILE A 547 -2.86 -12.88 -0.99
N LEU A 548 -4.20 -12.84 -0.98
CA LEU A 548 -4.97 -11.61 -0.98
C LEU A 548 -5.19 -11.00 0.41
N ASN A 549 -4.80 -11.73 1.46
CA ASN A 549 -5.07 -11.45 2.87
C ASN A 549 -6.55 -11.14 3.16
N VAL A 550 -7.45 -11.85 2.50
CA VAL A 550 -8.91 -11.69 2.60
C VAL A 550 -9.64 -12.92 2.05
N ARG A 551 -10.84 -13.19 2.58
CA ARG A 551 -11.84 -14.09 1.98
C ARG A 551 -12.98 -13.26 1.43
N ASN A 552 -13.36 -13.53 0.19
CA ASN A 552 -14.46 -12.84 -0.48
C ASN A 552 -15.65 -13.79 -0.59
N SER A 553 -16.82 -13.30 -0.17
CA SER A 553 -18.10 -13.96 -0.39
C SER A 553 -18.99 -13.05 -1.22
N THR A 554 -19.81 -13.61 -2.11
CA THR A 554 -20.76 -12.84 -2.93
C THR A 554 -22.16 -13.42 -2.76
N THR A 555 -23.13 -12.56 -2.46
CA THR A 555 -24.55 -12.92 -2.43
C THR A 555 -25.35 -12.05 -3.36
N THR A 556 -26.34 -12.65 -3.99
CA THR A 556 -27.24 -11.93 -4.89
C THR A 556 -28.53 -11.60 -4.17
N HIS A 557 -28.99 -10.37 -4.34
CA HIS A 557 -30.28 -9.88 -3.83
C HIS A 557 -31.06 -9.20 -4.95
N CYS A 558 -32.36 -9.04 -4.77
CA CYS A 558 -33.21 -8.31 -5.71
C CYS A 558 -33.98 -7.23 -4.95
N LEU A 559 -33.74 -5.97 -5.28
CA LEU A 559 -34.43 -4.82 -4.70
C LEU A 559 -35.34 -4.19 -5.75
N GLU A 560 -36.67 -4.34 -5.59
CA GLU A 560 -37.63 -3.90 -6.62
C GLU A 560 -37.84 -2.39 -6.67
N LYS A 561 -37.42 -1.66 -5.62
CA LYS A 561 -37.72 -0.24 -5.44
C LYS A 561 -36.44 0.57 -5.38
N LYS A 562 -36.48 1.75 -6.00
CA LYS A 562 -35.51 2.81 -5.75
C LYS A 562 -35.78 3.39 -4.37
N GLY A 563 -34.73 3.76 -3.62
CA GLY A 563 -34.84 4.46 -2.35
C GLY A 563 -34.02 3.83 -1.23
N TYR A 564 -34.45 4.06 0.00
CA TYR A 564 -33.77 3.54 1.18
C TYR A 564 -34.01 2.04 1.38
N HIS A 565 -32.92 1.34 1.66
CA HIS A 565 -32.89 -0.06 2.05
C HIS A 565 -31.92 -0.25 3.22
N THR A 566 -32.09 -1.33 3.98
CA THR A 566 -31.20 -1.68 5.08
C THR A 566 -30.52 -3.02 4.80
N LEU A 567 -29.23 -3.00 4.54
CA LEU A 567 -28.41 -4.21 4.51
C LEU A 567 -28.11 -4.64 5.95
N LYS A 568 -28.35 -5.92 6.27
CA LYS A 568 -28.14 -6.49 7.59
C LYS A 568 -27.11 -7.61 7.53
N ILE A 569 -26.12 -7.58 8.43
CA ILE A 569 -25.14 -8.65 8.65
C ILE A 569 -25.36 -9.26 10.02
N TRP A 570 -25.70 -10.54 10.05
CA TRP A 570 -26.05 -11.29 11.25
C TRP A 570 -24.91 -12.19 11.68
N MET A 571 -24.65 -12.27 12.98
CA MET A 571 -23.76 -13.28 13.54
C MET A 571 -24.35 -14.67 13.30
N VAL A 572 -23.55 -15.59 12.75
CA VAL A 572 -23.82 -17.04 12.75
C VAL A 572 -22.70 -17.74 13.51
N ASP A 573 -21.47 -17.71 13.00
CA ASP A 573 -20.28 -18.17 13.73
C ASP A 573 -19.53 -16.96 14.35
N PRO A 574 -19.02 -17.06 15.59
CA PRO A 574 -18.43 -15.94 16.33
C PRO A 574 -17.05 -15.51 15.81
N ILE A 575 -16.43 -16.30 14.93
CA ILE A 575 -15.03 -16.11 14.50
C ILE A 575 -14.90 -15.24 13.24
N VAL A 576 -16.01 -14.76 12.69
CA VAL A 576 -16.05 -13.87 11.51
C VAL A 576 -15.45 -12.52 11.85
N VAL A 577 -14.52 -12.06 11.00
CA VAL A 577 -13.90 -10.73 11.08
C VAL A 577 -14.16 -9.99 9.77
N LEU A 578 -15.19 -9.15 9.76
CA LEU A 578 -15.69 -8.41 8.60
C LEU A 578 -14.87 -7.13 8.40
N GLN A 579 -14.24 -6.95 7.24
CA GLN A 579 -13.44 -5.76 6.91
C GLN A 579 -14.27 -4.72 6.15
N LYS A 580 -15.01 -5.16 5.13
CA LYS A 580 -15.63 -4.28 4.15
C LYS A 580 -16.81 -4.94 3.44
N LEU A 581 -17.77 -4.13 2.99
CA LEU A 581 -18.91 -4.52 2.15
C LEU A 581 -18.90 -3.70 0.86
N VAL A 582 -19.19 -4.33 -0.27
CA VAL A 582 -19.38 -3.65 -1.56
C VAL A 582 -20.64 -4.18 -2.22
N ILE A 583 -21.61 -3.30 -2.45
CA ILE A 583 -22.85 -3.57 -3.18
C ILE A 583 -22.61 -3.17 -4.64
N ASP A 584 -22.62 -4.12 -5.56
CA ASP A 584 -22.51 -3.89 -7.00
C ASP A 584 -23.91 -3.85 -7.62
N THR A 585 -24.28 -2.69 -8.17
CA THR A 585 -25.53 -2.48 -8.90
C THR A 585 -25.34 -2.50 -10.42
N GLY A 586 -24.15 -2.93 -10.88
CA GLY A 586 -23.79 -3.11 -12.29
C GLY A 586 -22.65 -2.22 -12.77
N GLY A 587 -22.01 -1.45 -11.88
CA GLY A 587 -20.92 -0.52 -12.22
C GLY A 587 -19.57 -0.86 -11.58
N LEU A 588 -19.48 -1.91 -10.76
CA LEU A 588 -18.24 -2.25 -10.06
C LEU A 588 -17.12 -2.63 -11.05
N LYS A 589 -16.06 -1.83 -11.05
CA LYS A 589 -14.80 -2.09 -11.75
C LYS A 589 -13.81 -2.88 -10.89
N LYS A 590 -12.97 -3.67 -11.54
CA LYS A 590 -11.93 -4.50 -10.90
C LYS A 590 -10.85 -3.64 -10.23
N SER A 591 -10.51 -3.99 -8.99
CA SER A 591 -9.43 -3.40 -8.18
C SER A 591 -9.01 -4.40 -7.09
N TYR A 592 -7.85 -4.21 -6.47
CA TYR A 592 -7.29 -5.13 -5.48
C TYR A 592 -7.93 -4.98 -4.07
N LEU A 593 -8.10 -3.73 -3.63
CA LEU A 593 -8.66 -3.32 -2.33
C LEU A 593 -10.18 -3.04 -2.40
N GLY A 594 -10.76 -3.07 -3.60
CA GLY A 594 -12.11 -2.57 -3.84
C GLY A 594 -12.15 -1.03 -3.94
N PRO A 595 -13.30 -0.47 -4.35
CA PRO A 595 -13.48 0.98 -4.42
C PRO A 595 -13.32 1.63 -3.03
N PRO A 596 -12.84 2.89 -2.97
CA PRO A 596 -12.93 3.72 -1.77
C PRO A 596 -14.37 3.75 -1.25
N GLU A 597 -14.51 4.01 0.04
CA GLU A 597 -15.81 4.09 0.67
C GLU A 597 -16.70 5.17 0.02
N SER A 598 -17.95 4.83 -0.25
CA SER A 598 -18.95 5.72 -0.81
C SER A 598 -19.29 6.87 0.14
N TYR A 599 -19.92 7.92 -0.39
CA TYR A 599 -20.43 8.99 0.45
C TYR A 599 -21.54 8.48 1.37
N TYR A 600 -21.54 8.94 2.61
CA TYR A 600 -22.63 8.73 3.55
C TYR A 600 -22.97 10.02 4.29
N GLY A 601 -24.19 10.12 4.81
CA GLY A 601 -24.64 11.30 5.57
C GLY A 601 -23.70 11.62 6.72
N GLY A 602 -23.14 12.84 6.75
CA GLY A 602 -22.18 13.26 7.78
C GLY A 602 -20.71 12.92 7.50
N LYS A 603 -20.39 12.26 6.38
CA LYS A 603 -19.00 12.05 5.93
C LYS A 603 -18.32 13.41 5.73
N LYS A 604 -17.21 13.65 6.44
CA LYS A 604 -16.38 14.84 6.25
C LYS A 604 -15.76 14.83 4.86
N ASP A 605 -15.77 15.98 4.20
CA ASP A 605 -15.03 16.13 2.94
C ASP A 605 -13.55 15.91 3.19
N ILE A 606 -12.99 14.91 2.52
CA ILE A 606 -11.54 14.73 2.49
C ILE A 606 -11.03 15.75 1.47
N ILE A 607 -10.51 16.88 1.96
CA ILE A 607 -9.78 17.83 1.13
C ILE A 607 -8.45 17.16 0.79
N ARG A 608 -8.39 16.43 -0.32
CA ARG A 608 -7.12 16.01 -0.89
C ARG A 608 -6.41 17.27 -1.40
N ALA A 609 -5.15 17.43 -1.03
CA ALA A 609 -4.33 18.54 -1.53
C ALA A 609 -4.41 18.58 -3.06
N LYS A 610 -4.52 19.78 -3.62
CA LYS A 610 -4.55 19.98 -5.07
C LYS A 610 -3.36 19.26 -5.70
N ARG A 611 -3.66 18.28 -6.56
CA ARG A 611 -2.72 17.60 -7.43
C ARG A 611 -1.92 18.67 -8.17
N HIS A 612 -0.65 18.85 -7.82
CA HIS A 612 0.25 19.62 -8.68
C HIS A 612 0.72 18.64 -9.75
N SER A 613 0.33 18.87 -11.00
CA SER A 613 1.02 18.24 -12.11
C SER A 613 2.45 18.78 -12.11
N ILE A 614 3.41 17.96 -11.69
CA ILE A 614 4.79 18.22 -12.05
C ILE A 614 4.88 17.89 -13.53
N ASP A 615 4.83 18.91 -14.39
CA ASP A 615 5.35 18.82 -15.74
C ASP A 615 6.87 18.58 -15.58
N SER A 616 7.28 17.34 -15.33
CA SER A 616 8.72 17.02 -15.29
C SER A 616 9.21 17.03 -16.73
N TYR A 617 9.68 18.19 -17.17
CA TYR A 617 10.21 18.50 -18.52
C TYR A 617 11.43 17.67 -18.95
N ILE A 618 11.79 16.61 -18.24
CA ILE A 618 13.11 16.00 -18.34
C ILE A 618 12.96 14.52 -18.68
N ILE A 619 13.35 14.19 -19.91
CA ILE A 619 13.67 12.82 -20.31
C ILE A 619 14.86 12.36 -19.46
N PRO A 620 14.75 11.29 -18.67
CA PRO A 620 15.92 10.67 -18.06
C PRO A 620 16.79 10.06 -19.18
N GLY A 621 18.01 10.61 -19.37
CA GLY A 621 19.07 9.94 -20.15
C GLY A 621 19.25 10.34 -21.62
N ARG A 622 19.40 11.64 -21.91
CA ARG A 622 20.32 12.23 -22.94
C ARG A 622 20.00 13.72 -23.10
N LEU A 623 20.93 14.59 -22.71
CA LEU A 623 20.90 15.98 -23.16
C LEU A 623 21.37 16.02 -24.63
N GLU A 624 20.44 15.93 -25.57
CA GLU A 624 20.66 16.41 -26.93
C GLU A 624 19.95 17.76 -27.10
N LYS A 625 20.68 18.69 -27.74
CA LYS A 625 20.41 20.11 -28.00
C LYS A 625 18.95 20.55 -27.76
N VAL A 626 18.71 21.24 -26.65
CA VAL A 626 17.45 21.93 -26.37
C VAL A 626 17.58 23.37 -26.85
N ASP A 627 16.92 23.71 -27.95
CA ASP A 627 16.74 25.12 -28.35
C ASP A 627 15.52 25.67 -27.57
N LYS A 628 15.71 26.31 -26.39
CA LYS A 628 14.82 27.37 -25.84
C LYS A 628 15.30 28.02 -24.51
N VAL A 629 14.84 29.25 -24.34
CA VAL A 629 15.37 30.41 -23.57
C VAL A 629 15.06 30.37 -22.06
N PHE A 630 16.05 30.75 -21.25
CA PHE A 630 16.05 30.78 -19.77
C PHE A 630 15.41 32.02 -19.12
N GLN A 631 14.61 32.81 -19.83
CA GLN A 631 14.17 34.12 -19.32
C GLN A 631 13.18 34.09 -18.12
N TYR A 632 12.76 32.92 -17.63
CA TYR A 632 11.65 32.81 -16.66
C TYR A 632 11.83 31.86 -15.46
N TYR A 633 12.97 31.17 -15.27
CA TYR A 633 13.09 30.13 -14.22
C TYR A 633 14.29 30.36 -13.27
N LYS A 634 14.02 30.39 -11.95
CA LYS A 634 15.01 30.53 -10.86
C LYS A 634 15.66 29.20 -10.42
N SER A 635 15.11 28.07 -10.87
CA SER A 635 15.56 26.74 -10.51
C SER A 635 15.43 25.79 -11.69
N VAL A 636 16.33 24.80 -11.76
CA VAL A 636 16.41 23.80 -12.81
C VAL A 636 16.61 22.45 -12.15
N ASP A 637 15.72 21.50 -12.39
CA ASP A 637 15.96 20.12 -11.99
C ASP A 637 16.92 19.47 -12.99
N LEU A 638 17.90 18.72 -12.48
CA LEU A 638 18.91 18.01 -13.24
C LEU A 638 18.75 16.53 -12.92
N PHE A 639 18.50 15.70 -13.93
CA PHE A 639 18.57 14.26 -13.77
C PHE A 639 19.96 13.75 -14.16
N VAL A 640 20.61 13.11 -13.21
CA VAL A 640 21.99 12.62 -13.32
C VAL A 640 21.90 11.12 -13.58
N GLU A 641 22.42 10.67 -14.71
CA GLU A 641 22.31 9.27 -15.13
C GLU A 641 23.16 8.32 -14.27
N LYS A 642 24.35 8.78 -13.85
CA LYS A 642 25.31 8.02 -13.06
C LYS A 642 26.03 8.94 -12.08
N ASP A 643 26.45 8.38 -10.95
CA ASP A 643 27.39 9.05 -10.06
C ASP A 643 28.67 9.43 -10.83
N GLY A 644 29.13 10.67 -10.71
CA GLY A 644 30.35 11.08 -11.41
C GLY A 644 30.71 12.55 -11.31
N MET A 645 31.88 12.90 -11.84
CA MET A 645 32.26 14.30 -12.04
C MET A 645 31.73 14.81 -13.38
N TYR A 646 30.94 15.87 -13.32
CA TYR A 646 30.37 16.53 -14.47
C TYR A 646 31.01 17.90 -14.68
N GLU A 647 31.31 18.24 -15.91
CA GLU A 647 31.55 19.61 -16.36
C GLU A 647 30.23 20.23 -16.79
N ILE A 648 29.79 21.26 -16.06
CA ILE A 648 28.60 22.05 -16.37
C ILE A 648 29.05 23.31 -17.11
N GLU A 649 28.58 23.46 -18.34
CA GLU A 649 28.82 24.60 -19.21
C GLU A 649 27.52 25.41 -19.35
N LEU A 650 27.59 26.72 -19.03
CA LEU A 650 26.50 27.65 -19.27
C LEU A 650 26.76 28.42 -20.56
N GLU A 651 25.83 28.31 -21.51
CA GLU A 651 25.79 29.20 -22.66
C GLU A 651 25.09 30.49 -22.22
N THR A 652 25.80 31.62 -22.23
CA THR A 652 25.30 32.91 -21.72
C THR A 652 25.41 34.01 -22.77
N VAL A 653 24.53 35.01 -22.66
CA VAL A 653 24.57 36.27 -23.42
C VAL A 653 24.79 37.41 -22.44
N GLY A 654 25.79 38.26 -22.71
CA GLY A 654 26.16 39.40 -21.87
C GLY A 654 27.28 39.11 -20.86
N ILE A 655 27.62 40.11 -20.04
CA ILE A 655 28.81 40.14 -19.17
C ILE A 655 28.36 40.20 -17.70
N GLY A 656 28.80 39.24 -16.89
CA GLY A 656 28.36 39.11 -15.51
C GLY A 656 28.80 37.82 -14.81
N SER A 657 28.36 37.61 -13.57
CA SER A 657 28.50 36.34 -12.85
C SER A 657 27.17 35.78 -12.36
N ILE A 658 27.09 34.46 -12.28
CA ILE A 658 25.92 33.71 -11.79
C ILE A 658 26.40 32.74 -10.71
N LYS A 659 25.77 32.79 -9.54
CA LYS A 659 25.95 31.80 -8.48
C LYS A 659 24.82 30.78 -8.52
N LEU A 660 25.20 29.51 -8.42
CA LEU A 660 24.33 28.35 -8.43
C LEU A 660 24.48 27.56 -7.13
N ASN A 661 23.39 27.03 -6.59
CA ASN A 661 23.40 26.03 -5.52
C ASN A 661 22.94 24.69 -6.08
N ILE A 662 23.74 23.64 -5.88
CA ILE A 662 23.41 22.27 -6.27
C ILE A 662 23.85 21.34 -5.16
N SER A 663 22.93 20.54 -4.63
CA SER A 663 23.22 19.56 -3.56
C SER A 663 23.99 20.18 -2.39
N ASP A 664 23.52 21.33 -1.90
CA ASP A 664 24.08 22.10 -0.77
C ASP A 664 25.50 22.65 -0.99
N LYS A 665 25.96 22.76 -2.24
CA LYS A 665 27.23 23.40 -2.60
C LYS A 665 27.00 24.58 -3.55
N GLU A 666 27.73 25.66 -3.28
CA GLU A 666 27.70 26.87 -4.11
C GLU A 666 28.80 26.85 -5.17
N TYR A 667 28.43 27.25 -6.38
CA TYR A 667 29.30 27.36 -7.55
C TYR A 667 29.10 28.72 -8.19
N GLU A 668 30.19 29.41 -8.55
CA GLU A 668 30.12 30.69 -9.28
C GLU A 668 30.68 30.53 -10.69
N ILE A 669 29.94 31.02 -11.68
CA ILE A 669 30.31 31.00 -13.10
C ILE A 669 30.39 32.45 -13.58
N VAL A 670 31.48 32.81 -14.27
CA VAL A 670 31.78 34.21 -14.65
C VAL A 670 31.92 34.32 -16.16
N SER A 671 31.03 35.09 -16.81
CA SER A 671 31.13 35.43 -18.23
C SER A 671 31.87 36.76 -18.40
N THR A 672 33.00 36.73 -19.11
CA THR A 672 33.80 37.92 -19.47
C THR A 672 33.92 38.08 -20.98
N GLU A 673 34.36 39.25 -21.46
CA GLU A 673 34.57 39.55 -22.89
C GLU A 673 35.52 38.55 -23.60
N ASN A 674 36.33 37.79 -22.85
CA ASN A 674 37.31 36.85 -23.37
C ASN A 674 36.91 35.36 -23.22
N ASP A 675 35.66 35.04 -22.87
CA ASP A 675 35.08 33.69 -22.90
C ASP A 675 35.74 32.60 -22.00
N GLU A 676 36.68 32.94 -21.12
CA GLU A 676 37.53 31.95 -20.43
C GLU A 676 36.85 31.13 -19.31
N GLN A 677 35.67 31.50 -18.79
CA GLN A 677 35.03 30.79 -17.65
C GLN A 677 33.51 30.58 -17.73
N LYS A 678 33.05 29.85 -18.75
CA LYS A 678 31.65 29.37 -18.84
C LYS A 678 31.40 27.98 -18.23
N LYS A 679 32.40 27.39 -17.57
CA LYS A 679 32.42 25.98 -17.16
C LYS A 679 32.77 25.80 -15.69
N VAL A 680 32.09 24.87 -15.01
CA VAL A 680 32.42 24.46 -13.65
C VAL A 680 32.37 22.94 -13.53
N LYS A 681 33.32 22.35 -12.80
CA LYS A 681 33.30 20.90 -12.52
C LYS A 681 32.67 20.64 -11.16
N MET A 682 31.75 19.69 -11.11
CA MET A 682 31.06 19.29 -9.88
C MET A 682 30.75 17.81 -9.86
N TYR A 683 30.68 17.25 -8.66
CA TYR A 683 30.26 15.86 -8.48
C TYR A 683 28.74 15.81 -8.36
N LEU A 684 28.10 14.99 -9.18
CA LEU A 684 26.67 14.77 -9.15
C LEU A 684 26.39 13.30 -8.83
N LYS A 685 25.39 13.07 -7.97
CA LYS A 685 24.87 11.73 -7.69
C LYS A 685 23.76 11.40 -8.67
N ALA A 686 23.67 10.14 -9.08
CA ALA A 686 22.60 9.62 -9.91
C ALA A 686 21.23 9.89 -9.28
N GLY A 687 20.24 10.22 -10.11
CA GLY A 687 18.92 10.68 -9.68
C GLY A 687 18.68 12.17 -9.93
N TYR A 688 17.61 12.71 -9.36
CA TYR A 688 17.27 14.12 -9.49
C TYR A 688 18.08 14.96 -8.48
N CYS A 689 18.72 16.02 -8.97
CA CYS A 689 19.25 17.10 -8.15
C CYS A 689 18.67 18.43 -8.62
N GLN A 690 18.43 19.34 -7.68
CA GLN A 690 17.89 20.66 -8.01
C GLN A 690 19.03 21.68 -8.03
N MET A 691 19.11 22.45 -9.13
CA MET A 691 20.04 23.55 -9.31
C MET A 691 19.30 24.86 -9.17
N ASN A 692 19.66 25.64 -8.16
CA ASN A 692 19.01 26.91 -7.85
C ASN A 692 19.92 28.08 -8.21
N GLU A 693 19.37 29.10 -8.86
CA GLU A 693 20.03 30.39 -9.01
C GLU A 693 20.00 31.12 -7.66
N LEU A 694 21.18 31.50 -7.17
CA LEU A 694 21.34 32.23 -5.91
C LEU A 694 21.49 33.74 -6.11
N GLU A 695 22.32 34.14 -7.09
CA GLU A 695 22.71 35.53 -7.28
C GLU A 695 23.17 35.75 -8.73
N VAL A 696 22.70 36.83 -9.37
CA VAL A 696 23.16 37.28 -10.70
C VAL A 696 23.73 38.68 -10.58
N LYS A 697 24.92 38.91 -11.14
CA LYS A 697 25.60 40.21 -11.16
C LYS A 697 25.98 40.58 -12.59
N GLY A 698 25.59 41.77 -13.04
CA GLY A 698 25.84 42.26 -14.40
C GLY A 698 24.66 42.01 -15.34
N ASP A 699 24.86 42.30 -16.63
CA ASP A 699 23.86 42.09 -17.67
C ASP A 699 24.16 40.75 -18.35
N ILE A 700 23.75 39.66 -17.70
CA ILE A 700 24.01 38.28 -18.13
C ILE A 700 22.72 37.46 -18.12
N SER A 701 22.48 36.72 -19.20
CA SER A 701 21.37 35.77 -19.33
C SER A 701 21.89 34.41 -19.74
N VAL A 702 21.54 33.35 -19.01
CA VAL A 702 21.73 31.98 -19.48
C VAL A 702 20.81 31.73 -20.68
N GLN A 703 21.28 30.97 -21.64
CA GLN A 703 20.54 30.51 -22.82
C GLN A 703 20.43 28.99 -22.82
N ASN A 704 21.48 28.30 -22.35
CA ASN A 704 21.55 26.85 -22.35
C ASN A 704 22.47 26.33 -21.23
N ILE A 705 22.27 25.08 -20.83
CA ILE A 705 23.10 24.37 -19.85
C ILE A 705 23.48 23.02 -20.44
N LYS A 706 24.78 22.75 -20.47
CA LYS A 706 25.32 21.49 -20.95
C LYS A 706 26.09 20.81 -19.82
N ALA A 707 25.66 19.63 -19.44
CA ALA A 707 26.36 18.77 -18.50
C ALA A 707 27.11 17.67 -19.26
N THR A 708 28.42 17.57 -19.07
CA THR A 708 29.26 16.53 -19.69
C THR A 708 29.88 15.69 -18.58
N LEU A 709 29.64 14.37 -18.59
CA LEU A 709 30.30 13.44 -17.66
C LEU A 709 31.78 13.32 -18.05
N GLU A 710 32.66 13.74 -17.15
CA GLU A 710 34.11 13.75 -17.37
C GLU A 710 34.77 12.50 -16.80
N ASP A 711 34.28 12.00 -15.65
CA ASP A 711 34.84 10.85 -14.96
C ASP A 711 33.76 10.10 -14.17
N GLU A 712 33.56 8.82 -14.50
CA GLU A 712 32.62 7.90 -13.83
C GLU A 712 33.15 7.43 -12.46
N ASP A 713 34.43 7.67 -12.13
CA ASP A 713 35.20 6.86 -11.18
C ASP A 713 35.82 7.67 -10.02
N VAL A 714 35.21 8.80 -9.63
CA VAL A 714 35.83 9.73 -8.66
C VAL A 714 35.74 9.26 -7.20
N ILE A 715 35.05 8.15 -6.92
CA ILE A 715 35.20 7.42 -5.65
C ILE A 715 36.31 6.35 -5.77
N LYS A 716 37.49 6.71 -6.31
CA LYS A 716 38.73 6.14 -5.77
C LYS A 716 39.06 6.87 -4.49
N ILE A 717 38.41 6.49 -3.39
CA ILE A 717 39.00 6.68 -2.07
C ILE A 717 40.28 5.86 -2.09
N LYS A 718 41.43 6.51 -2.34
CA LYS A 718 42.71 5.92 -1.95
C LYS A 718 42.59 5.65 -0.43
N PRO A 719 42.80 4.41 0.04
CA PRO A 719 42.78 4.13 1.47
C PRO A 719 43.80 5.05 2.13
N THR A 720 43.33 6.03 2.89
CA THR A 720 44.21 6.90 3.66
C THR A 720 44.40 6.21 4.99
N ILE A 721 45.49 5.42 5.10
CA ILE A 721 45.91 4.87 6.39
C ILE A 721 46.24 6.06 7.29
N ARG A 722 45.39 6.33 8.27
CA ARG A 722 45.65 7.32 9.31
C ARG A 722 46.48 6.64 10.41
N MET A 723 47.81 6.69 10.29
CA MET A 723 48.67 6.33 11.42
C MET A 723 48.60 7.43 12.49
N THR A 724 47.95 7.13 13.61
CA THR A 724 48.08 7.93 14.83
C THR A 724 49.46 7.72 15.43
N ARG A 725 50.35 8.72 15.33
CA ARG A 725 51.57 8.79 16.14
C ARG A 725 51.18 8.97 17.60
N ASN A 726 51.55 8.01 18.45
CA ASN A 726 51.58 8.19 19.89
C ASN A 726 52.46 9.40 20.24
N ARG A 727 51.85 10.48 20.74
CA ARG A 727 52.60 11.52 21.44
C ARG A 727 52.94 11.01 22.82
N ARG A 728 54.25 10.89 23.05
CA ARG A 728 54.91 10.72 24.35
C ARG A 728 54.28 11.65 25.38
N ILE A 729 53.86 11.07 26.49
CA ILE A 729 53.77 11.76 27.78
C ILE A 729 55.20 11.79 28.32
N ASN A 730 55.72 12.99 28.56
CA ASN A 730 56.82 13.20 29.52
C ASN A 730 56.22 13.26 30.91
#